data_AF-A0A7Y8MD36-F1
#
_entry.id   AF-A0A7Y8MD36-F1
#
_cell.length_a   1.000
_cell.length_b   1.000
_cell.length_c   1.000
_cell.angle_alpha   90.00
_cell.angle_beta   90.00
_cell.angle_gamma   90.00
#
_symmetry.space_group_name_H-M   'P 1'
#
loop_
_entity.id
_entity.type
_entity.pdbx_description
1 polymer ?
#
loop_
_entity_poly.entity_id
_entity_poly.type
_entity_poly.pdbx_seq_one_letter_code
_entity_poly.pdbx_strand_id
1 'polypeptide(L)'
;MDGRRFRKLTQVVHTWVGLNISLLLTFIFFTGTLLVFGPEIDWLAKPAYRAKVEAGADKASFGTIYAAIERDFPQARIKDIYRTERPGFADETIVRVKGNDYKVWTNPYTGQIQGTSSYYTPYRLLRETHARLMMITNKMGRLIVTSLSLVVALLVVSGLIMYRRFWRNFFLWPRRNAGLRIFLSDTHKLTALWLTPFLVIVSLTSLVYFYTVFAALPAAPKIESVAPRASVLPEGFSGAVIDEAAAVAQAAFPDLTITQLRLPQSLRGALVFNGNATAPIVRAHTNTVHVDPVTLTVRGQYRAEDLSFLRRVVELNDPFHWGIWGGLPSRILWFVFGMMATAVAILGVCIYGARTLALAGGSGSLLRQAWSGMHLAKWGLLALIALSFALLVYVAFIDDGRRPLLSEGLRREAGFTSAPLTTRTLVLEPTRPDRTQFGALTYTGGLSLRSPDPRFGGISGLRLSANGEEALAVSDRGNWLRFRLRHDAAGTLVGADRLAIAPLLDGAGRPLLEEEADAEGLERLPGGDLLVAFERQHRLSLYPPPGAGEAVPVRQIALLSLTRALGNNSGVEAIAALDAGRLIAIPETLVDAQGRHTAYLIELAGAGETSADARKISLDAAAGHVVSDATALPDGSVLLLERRTAAVAGPAARIVRVRPSSSDPSVWTSQSLAEFGATQAIDYMEAIAARQDGPDLRIWIMSDDNFNPLQRTLLLSFVLPDFAGPSAPVPAPAS
;
A
#
# COMPACT_ATOMS: atom_id res chain seq x y z
N MET A 1 -43.97 -2.26 -26.24
CA MET A 1 -43.57 -3.60 -26.73
C MET A 1 -44.63 -4.62 -26.33
N ASP A 2 -45.12 -5.46 -27.25
CA ASP A 2 -46.01 -6.59 -26.92
C ASP A 2 -45.30 -7.56 -25.93
N GLY A 3 -46.02 -8.02 -24.91
CA GLY A 3 -45.52 -8.94 -23.87
C GLY A 3 -45.00 -10.28 -24.40
N ARG A 4 -45.38 -10.70 -25.63
CA ARG A 4 -44.72 -11.85 -26.30
C ARG A 4 -43.32 -11.49 -26.81
N ARG A 5 -43.15 -10.32 -27.41
CA ARG A 5 -41.85 -9.84 -27.94
C ARG A 5 -40.86 -9.60 -26.80
N PHE A 6 -41.33 -9.01 -25.69
CA PHE A 6 -40.52 -8.81 -24.49
C PHE A 6 -39.96 -10.13 -23.94
N ARG A 7 -40.80 -11.15 -23.76
CA ARG A 7 -40.35 -12.47 -23.26
C ARG A 7 -39.35 -13.16 -24.17
N LYS A 8 -39.55 -13.09 -25.49
CA LYS A 8 -38.58 -13.63 -26.46
C LYS A 8 -37.23 -12.93 -26.33
N LEU A 9 -37.23 -11.60 -26.22
CA LEU A 9 -36.00 -10.82 -26.01
C LEU A 9 -35.31 -11.22 -24.71
N THR A 10 -36.04 -11.29 -23.59
CA THR A 10 -35.50 -11.71 -22.29
C THR A 10 -34.87 -13.10 -22.35
N GLN A 11 -35.50 -14.04 -23.05
CA GLN A 11 -34.95 -15.39 -23.26
C GLN A 11 -33.66 -15.39 -24.07
N VAL A 12 -33.59 -14.58 -25.14
CA VAL A 12 -32.38 -14.44 -25.96
C VAL A 12 -31.26 -13.85 -25.11
N VAL A 13 -31.52 -12.77 -24.37
CA VAL A 13 -30.54 -12.13 -23.48
C VAL A 13 -30.06 -13.09 -22.40
N HIS A 14 -30.97 -13.75 -21.68
CA HIS A 14 -30.62 -14.71 -20.63
C HIS A 14 -29.73 -15.85 -21.17
N THR A 15 -30.11 -16.41 -22.33
CA THR A 15 -29.35 -17.50 -22.95
C THR A 15 -27.98 -17.01 -23.43
N TRP A 16 -27.91 -15.86 -24.08
CA TRP A 16 -26.68 -15.33 -24.66
C TRP A 16 -25.69 -14.90 -23.56
N VAL A 17 -26.13 -14.12 -22.58
CA VAL A 17 -25.30 -13.68 -21.45
C VAL A 17 -24.87 -14.89 -20.62
N GLY A 18 -25.81 -15.76 -20.27
CA GLY A 18 -25.54 -16.96 -19.46
C GLY A 18 -24.53 -17.88 -20.13
N LEU A 19 -24.65 -18.14 -21.43
CA LEU A 19 -23.70 -18.97 -22.16
C LEU A 19 -22.31 -18.34 -22.22
N ASN A 20 -22.21 -17.07 -22.63
CA ASN A 20 -20.92 -16.41 -22.87
C ASN A 20 -20.13 -16.10 -21.60
N ILE A 21 -20.79 -16.01 -20.43
CA ILE A 21 -20.14 -15.73 -19.14
C ILE A 21 -20.09 -16.97 -18.22
N SER A 22 -20.66 -18.10 -18.65
CA SER A 22 -20.73 -19.35 -17.87
C SER A 22 -19.39 -19.84 -17.34
N LEU A 23 -18.31 -19.83 -18.14
CA LEU A 23 -16.99 -20.29 -17.70
C LEU A 23 -16.49 -19.51 -16.49
N LEU A 24 -16.62 -18.18 -16.53
CA LEU A 24 -16.19 -17.32 -15.44
C LEU A 24 -17.12 -17.44 -14.23
N LEU A 25 -18.44 -17.53 -14.42
CA LEU A 25 -19.38 -17.74 -13.31
C LEU A 25 -19.16 -19.07 -12.62
N THR A 26 -18.96 -20.16 -13.37
CA THR A 26 -18.62 -21.46 -12.80
C THR A 26 -17.34 -21.38 -11.98
N PHE A 27 -16.30 -20.72 -12.49
CA PHE A 27 -15.05 -20.53 -11.76
C PHE A 27 -15.22 -19.71 -10.48
N ILE A 28 -15.92 -18.58 -10.54
CA ILE A 28 -16.14 -17.68 -9.39
C ILE A 28 -17.05 -18.30 -8.34
N PHE A 29 -18.15 -18.96 -8.75
CA PHE A 29 -19.00 -19.69 -7.80
C PHE A 29 -18.25 -20.82 -7.13
N PHE A 30 -17.50 -21.62 -7.89
CA PHE A 30 -16.74 -22.73 -7.32
C PHE A 30 -15.67 -22.26 -6.33
N THR A 31 -14.87 -21.26 -6.69
CA THR A 31 -13.87 -20.69 -5.78
C THR A 31 -14.50 -20.04 -4.54
N GLY A 32 -15.65 -19.40 -4.69
CA GLY A 32 -16.43 -18.84 -3.58
C GLY A 32 -16.97 -19.91 -2.63
N THR A 33 -17.45 -21.04 -3.18
CA THR A 33 -17.90 -22.20 -2.39
C THR A 33 -16.78 -22.78 -1.53
N LEU A 34 -15.58 -22.90 -2.07
CA LEU A 34 -14.43 -23.40 -1.31
C LEU A 34 -14.04 -22.45 -0.16
N LEU A 35 -14.22 -21.14 -0.34
CA LEU A 35 -13.88 -20.13 0.67
C LEU A 35 -14.75 -20.15 1.93
N VAL A 36 -15.94 -20.74 1.85
CA VAL A 36 -16.83 -20.93 3.02
C VAL A 36 -16.11 -21.67 4.15
N PHE A 37 -15.18 -22.58 3.80
CA PHE A 37 -14.35 -23.35 4.72
C PHE A 37 -12.86 -22.96 4.62
N GLY A 38 -12.58 -21.71 4.23
CA GLY A 38 -11.22 -21.19 4.06
C GLY A 38 -10.29 -21.47 5.24
N PRO A 39 -10.65 -21.10 6.49
CA PRO A 39 -9.82 -21.39 7.65
C PRO A 39 -9.60 -22.90 7.90
N GLU A 40 -10.59 -23.74 7.59
CA GLU A 40 -10.47 -25.20 7.70
C GLU A 40 -9.50 -25.76 6.65
N ILE A 41 -9.42 -25.18 5.44
CA ILE A 41 -8.39 -25.53 4.43
C ILE A 41 -7.00 -25.26 4.99
N ASP A 42 -6.79 -24.11 5.61
CA ASP A 42 -5.53 -23.75 6.26
C ASP A 42 -5.20 -24.71 7.43
N TRP A 43 -6.19 -25.04 8.26
CA TRP A 43 -6.07 -26.00 9.37
C TRP A 43 -5.69 -27.42 8.90
N LEU A 44 -6.24 -27.86 7.77
CA LEU A 44 -5.87 -29.12 7.13
C LEU A 44 -4.45 -29.07 6.56
N ALA A 45 -4.08 -27.94 5.93
CA ALA A 45 -2.80 -27.79 5.26
C ALA A 45 -1.59 -27.68 6.22
N LYS A 46 -1.76 -27.09 7.41
CA LYS A 46 -0.63 -26.77 8.30
C LYS A 46 -0.90 -27.11 9.78
N PRO A 47 -0.06 -27.96 10.42
CA PRO A 47 -0.21 -28.29 11.84
C PRO A 47 -0.15 -27.10 12.80
N ALA A 48 0.60 -26.04 12.46
CA ALA A 48 0.73 -24.84 13.30
C ALA A 48 -0.61 -24.11 13.58
N TYR A 49 -1.64 -24.39 12.77
CA TYR A 49 -2.97 -23.79 12.87
C TYR A 49 -3.87 -24.54 13.87
N ARG A 50 -3.42 -25.71 14.36
CA ARG A 50 -4.16 -26.60 15.23
C ARG A 50 -3.77 -26.31 16.67
N ALA A 51 -4.66 -25.68 17.43
CA ALA A 51 -4.42 -25.47 18.86
C ALA A 51 -4.90 -26.68 19.66
N LYS A 52 -4.11 -27.09 20.65
CA LYS A 52 -4.59 -28.02 21.67
C LYS A 52 -5.49 -27.25 22.62
N VAL A 53 -6.73 -27.73 22.78
CA VAL A 53 -7.67 -27.16 23.74
C VAL A 53 -7.27 -27.60 25.14
N GLU A 54 -7.07 -26.64 26.03
CA GLU A 54 -6.82 -26.90 27.46
C GLU A 54 -8.15 -26.72 28.21
N ALA A 55 -8.76 -27.85 28.58
CA ALA A 55 -10.08 -27.85 29.20
C ALA A 55 -10.05 -27.10 30.54
N GLY A 56 -10.90 -26.08 30.68
CA GLY A 56 -11.02 -25.27 31.89
C GLY A 56 -9.97 -24.16 32.05
N ALA A 57 -9.05 -23.98 31.09
CA ALA A 57 -8.12 -22.86 31.09
C ALA A 57 -8.75 -21.63 30.42
N ASP A 58 -8.56 -20.47 31.06
CA ASP A 58 -8.83 -19.18 30.40
C ASP A 58 -7.86 -18.97 29.24
N LYS A 59 -8.27 -18.16 28.26
CA LYS A 59 -7.38 -17.80 27.15
C LYS A 59 -6.23 -16.93 27.67
N ALA A 60 -5.06 -17.10 27.09
CA ALA A 60 -3.90 -16.24 27.35
C ALA A 60 -4.26 -14.76 27.12
N SER A 61 -3.62 -13.86 27.86
CA SER A 61 -3.83 -12.42 27.65
C SER A 61 -3.21 -11.95 26.33
N PHE A 62 -3.65 -10.83 25.78
CA PHE A 62 -3.04 -10.26 24.57
C PHE A 62 -1.59 -9.85 24.83
N GLY A 63 -1.30 -9.37 26.04
CA GLY A 63 0.04 -9.05 26.53
C GLY A 63 0.96 -10.26 26.57
N THR A 64 0.46 -11.44 26.97
CA THR A 64 1.22 -12.69 26.96
C THR A 64 1.64 -13.07 25.54
N ILE A 65 0.71 -12.99 24.58
CA ILE A 65 0.98 -13.26 23.15
C ILE A 65 2.00 -12.25 22.60
N TYR A 66 1.80 -10.95 22.89
CA TYR A 66 2.72 -9.89 22.49
C TYR A 66 4.14 -10.13 23.02
N ALA A 67 4.28 -10.41 24.31
CA ALA A 67 5.58 -10.65 24.94
C ALA A 67 6.29 -11.89 24.37
N ALA A 68 5.55 -12.96 24.06
CA ALA A 68 6.13 -14.16 23.43
C ALA A 68 6.69 -13.84 22.03
N ILE A 69 5.97 -13.04 21.24
CA ILE A 69 6.38 -12.67 19.88
C ILE A 69 7.54 -11.67 19.90
N GLU A 70 7.53 -10.66 20.76
CA GLU A 70 8.65 -9.73 20.92
C GLU A 70 9.93 -10.46 21.37
N ARG A 71 9.81 -11.46 22.25
CA ARG A 71 10.95 -12.27 22.71
C ARG A 71 11.54 -13.12 21.58
N ASP A 72 10.70 -13.83 20.84
CA ASP A 72 11.16 -14.80 19.83
C ASP A 72 11.42 -14.16 18.46
N PHE A 73 10.83 -12.99 18.18
CA PHE A 73 10.95 -12.22 16.95
C PHE A 73 11.15 -10.70 17.21
N PRO A 74 12.26 -10.28 17.86
CA PRO A 74 12.49 -8.89 18.28
C PRO A 74 12.61 -7.87 17.13
N GLN A 75 12.81 -8.35 15.90
CA GLN A 75 12.87 -7.51 14.68
C GLN A 75 11.48 -7.29 14.06
N ALA A 76 10.46 -8.02 14.53
CA ALA A 76 9.16 -8.08 13.89
C ALA A 76 8.24 -7.02 14.50
N ARG A 77 7.68 -6.16 13.65
CA ARG A 77 6.67 -5.20 14.08
C ARG A 77 5.31 -5.87 14.12
N ILE A 78 4.72 -5.97 15.30
CA ILE A 78 3.39 -6.57 15.47
C ILE A 78 2.31 -5.57 15.02
N LYS A 79 1.42 -6.00 14.13
CA LYS A 79 0.34 -5.16 13.58
C LYS A 79 -1.01 -5.45 14.23
N ASP A 80 -1.43 -6.70 14.15
CA ASP A 80 -2.74 -7.15 14.60
C ASP A 80 -2.59 -8.52 15.27
N ILE A 81 -3.24 -8.69 16.43
CA ILE A 81 -3.40 -9.98 17.11
C ILE A 81 -4.88 -10.35 17.00
N TYR A 82 -5.19 -11.42 16.27
CA TYR A 82 -6.52 -11.96 16.09
C TYR A 82 -6.73 -13.18 16.98
N ARG A 83 -7.84 -13.14 17.71
CA ARG A 83 -8.28 -14.21 18.59
C ARG A 83 -9.40 -15.01 17.96
N THR A 84 -9.21 -16.32 17.89
CA THR A 84 -10.27 -17.22 17.40
C THR A 84 -11.24 -17.60 18.51
N GLU A 85 -12.53 -17.60 18.20
CA GLU A 85 -13.58 -18.16 19.08
C GLU A 85 -13.79 -19.66 18.84
N ARG A 86 -13.21 -20.22 17.77
CA ARG A 86 -13.41 -21.62 17.39
C ARG A 86 -12.44 -22.54 18.16
N PRO A 87 -12.93 -23.57 18.88
CA PRO A 87 -12.07 -24.57 19.51
C PRO A 87 -11.16 -25.26 18.49
N GLY A 88 -9.92 -25.54 18.88
CA GLY A 88 -8.95 -26.26 18.06
C GLY A 88 -8.21 -25.42 17.00
N PHE A 89 -8.48 -24.12 16.93
CA PHE A 89 -7.77 -23.18 16.06
C PHE A 89 -6.76 -22.35 16.87
N ALA A 90 -5.60 -22.06 16.28
CA ALA A 90 -4.62 -21.13 16.82
C ALA A 90 -5.05 -19.66 16.65
N ASP A 91 -4.59 -18.79 17.54
CA ASP A 91 -4.66 -17.33 17.38
C ASP A 91 -3.66 -16.89 16.29
N GLU A 92 -4.04 -15.90 15.48
CA GLU A 92 -3.26 -15.40 14.35
C GLU A 92 -2.69 -14.02 14.70
N THR A 93 -1.37 -13.86 14.65
CA THR A 93 -0.73 -12.54 14.76
C THR A 93 -0.10 -12.15 13.43
N ILE A 94 -0.44 -10.98 12.91
CA ILE A 94 0.22 -10.41 11.73
C ILE A 94 1.42 -9.60 12.21
N VAL A 95 2.61 -10.01 11.74
CA VAL A 95 3.86 -9.31 12.00
C VAL A 95 4.50 -8.86 10.70
N ARG A 96 5.26 -7.77 10.76
CA ARG A 96 6.03 -7.27 9.63
C ARG A 96 7.52 -7.40 9.89
N VAL A 97 8.22 -8.01 8.94
CA VAL A 97 9.67 -8.19 8.96
C VAL A 97 10.24 -7.75 7.61
N LYS A 98 11.21 -6.81 7.62
CA LYS A 98 11.84 -6.25 6.40
C LYS A 98 10.81 -5.85 5.32
N GLY A 99 9.75 -5.12 5.72
CA GLY A 99 8.69 -4.66 4.81
C GLY A 99 7.66 -5.71 4.37
N ASN A 100 7.84 -7.00 4.73
CA ASN A 100 6.93 -8.07 4.35
C ASN A 100 6.06 -8.51 5.53
N ASP A 101 4.79 -8.78 5.25
CA ASP A 101 3.87 -9.32 6.24
C ASP A 101 4.02 -10.85 6.35
N TYR A 102 3.90 -11.33 7.57
CA TYR A 102 3.96 -12.73 7.95
C TYR A 102 2.91 -13.01 9.03
N LYS A 103 2.60 -14.29 9.22
CA LYS A 103 1.69 -14.75 10.26
C LYS A 103 2.45 -15.56 11.30
N VAL A 104 2.24 -15.25 12.56
CA VAL A 104 2.70 -16.03 13.71
C VAL A 104 1.47 -16.67 14.35
N TRP A 105 1.52 -17.99 14.53
CA TRP A 105 0.43 -18.78 15.09
C TRP A 105 0.73 -19.06 16.55
N THR A 106 -0.22 -18.75 17.42
CA THR A 106 -0.06 -18.92 18.87
C THR A 106 -1.18 -19.76 19.44
N ASN A 107 -0.87 -20.57 20.45
CA ASN A 107 -1.90 -21.30 21.17
C ASN A 107 -2.74 -20.29 21.97
N PRO A 108 -4.07 -20.23 21.78
CA PRO A 108 -4.93 -19.25 22.44
C PRO A 108 -5.02 -19.40 23.96
N TYR A 109 -4.67 -20.57 24.50
CA TYR A 109 -4.71 -20.85 25.94
C TYR A 109 -3.36 -20.60 26.62
N THR A 110 -2.26 -21.04 26.00
CA THR A 110 -0.92 -20.94 26.62
C THR A 110 -0.11 -19.72 26.17
N GLY A 111 -0.51 -19.06 25.08
CA GLY A 111 0.27 -17.98 24.44
C GLY A 111 1.55 -18.46 23.74
N GLN A 112 1.80 -19.78 23.70
CA GLN A 112 3.01 -20.33 23.07
C GLN A 112 2.94 -20.24 21.55
N ILE A 113 4.05 -19.85 20.93
CA ILE A 113 4.20 -19.83 19.48
C ILE A 113 4.27 -21.27 18.95
N GLN A 114 3.34 -21.60 18.06
CA GLN A 114 3.23 -22.92 17.43
C GLN A 114 3.94 -22.99 16.07
N GLY A 115 4.21 -21.84 15.46
CA GLY A 115 4.91 -21.75 14.19
C GLY A 115 4.59 -20.46 13.45
N THR A 116 5.21 -20.30 12.29
CA THR A 116 5.02 -19.15 11.42
C THR A 116 4.57 -19.58 10.04
N SER A 117 3.93 -18.68 9.32
CA SER A 117 3.65 -18.88 7.90
C SER A 117 3.77 -17.56 7.14
N SER A 118 3.93 -17.66 5.83
CA SER A 118 3.77 -16.48 5.00
C SER A 118 2.34 -15.95 5.06
N TYR A 119 2.19 -14.67 4.75
CA TYR A 119 0.91 -14.00 4.59
C TYR A 119 0.00 -14.70 3.54
N TYR A 120 0.57 -15.27 2.47
CA TYR A 120 -0.18 -15.95 1.40
C TYR A 120 -0.43 -17.43 1.71
N THR A 121 -1.29 -17.69 2.69
CA THR A 121 -1.78 -19.04 3.00
C THR A 121 -2.67 -19.60 1.89
N PRO A 122 -2.92 -20.93 1.82
CA PRO A 122 -3.87 -21.51 0.87
C PRO A 122 -5.24 -20.82 0.88
N TYR A 123 -5.79 -20.53 2.07
CA TYR A 123 -6.99 -19.72 2.21
C TYR A 123 -6.85 -18.34 1.56
N ARG A 124 -5.75 -17.63 1.85
CA ARG A 124 -5.54 -16.29 1.32
C ARG A 124 -5.39 -16.29 -0.20
N LEU A 125 -4.65 -17.25 -0.76
CA LEU A 125 -4.49 -17.42 -2.20
C LEU A 125 -5.85 -17.65 -2.86
N LEU A 126 -6.64 -18.60 -2.35
CA LEU A 126 -7.99 -18.85 -2.86
C LEU A 126 -8.89 -17.61 -2.77
N ARG A 127 -8.75 -16.81 -1.71
CA ARG A 127 -9.50 -15.56 -1.53
C ARG A 127 -9.12 -14.53 -2.58
N GLU A 128 -7.84 -14.35 -2.87
CA GLU A 128 -7.38 -13.43 -3.90
C GLU A 128 -7.74 -13.93 -5.32
N THR A 129 -7.81 -15.24 -5.56
CA THR A 129 -8.36 -15.81 -6.80
C THR A 129 -9.83 -15.45 -6.97
N HIS A 130 -10.65 -15.69 -5.94
CA HIS A 130 -12.09 -15.42 -6.01
C HIS A 130 -12.38 -13.91 -6.13
N ALA A 131 -11.75 -13.09 -5.29
CA ALA A 131 -12.08 -11.66 -5.18
C ALA A 131 -11.39 -10.79 -6.25
N ARG A 132 -10.27 -11.26 -6.83
CA ARG A 132 -9.44 -10.45 -7.74
C ARG A 132 -8.79 -11.22 -8.88
N LEU A 133 -9.06 -12.52 -9.09
CA LEU A 133 -8.39 -13.33 -10.11
C LEU A 133 -6.84 -13.25 -10.01
N MET A 134 -6.32 -13.14 -8.79
CA MET A 134 -4.87 -12.96 -8.51
C MET A 134 -4.21 -11.70 -9.07
N MET A 135 -4.97 -10.76 -9.63
CA MET A 135 -4.46 -9.44 -10.04
C MET A 135 -4.34 -8.53 -8.80
N ILE A 136 -3.39 -8.85 -7.91
CA ILE A 136 -3.27 -8.24 -6.56
C ILE A 136 -2.89 -6.76 -6.65
N THR A 137 -2.06 -6.39 -7.63
CA THR A 137 -1.43 -5.07 -7.77
C THR A 137 -2.32 -4.00 -8.37
N ASN A 138 -3.44 -4.35 -9.01
CA ASN A 138 -4.32 -3.40 -9.67
C ASN A 138 -5.79 -3.62 -9.30
N LYS A 139 -6.62 -2.61 -9.54
CA LYS A 139 -8.06 -2.68 -9.26
C LYS A 139 -8.83 -3.52 -10.29
N MET A 140 -8.21 -3.93 -11.40
CA MET A 140 -8.89 -4.59 -12.52
C MET A 140 -9.46 -5.95 -12.14
N GLY A 141 -8.72 -6.75 -11.39
CA GLY A 141 -9.20 -8.05 -10.92
C GLY A 141 -10.49 -7.93 -10.11
N ARG A 142 -10.50 -6.99 -9.15
CA ARG A 142 -11.70 -6.71 -8.34
C ARG A 142 -12.84 -6.18 -9.20
N LEU A 143 -12.55 -5.27 -10.14
CA LEU A 143 -13.56 -4.71 -11.05
C LEU A 143 -14.24 -5.80 -11.87
N ILE A 144 -13.45 -6.69 -12.49
CA ILE A 144 -13.99 -7.80 -13.30
C ILE A 144 -14.90 -8.69 -12.46
N VAL A 145 -14.42 -9.19 -11.31
CA VAL A 145 -15.20 -10.09 -10.44
C VAL A 145 -16.47 -9.41 -9.94
N THR A 146 -16.35 -8.21 -9.38
CA THR A 146 -17.50 -7.54 -8.75
C THR A 146 -18.53 -7.06 -9.77
N SER A 147 -18.12 -6.78 -11.02
CA SER A 147 -19.06 -6.48 -12.11
C SER A 147 -20.00 -7.64 -12.46
N LEU A 148 -19.63 -8.89 -12.10
CA LEU A 148 -20.51 -10.06 -12.24
C LEU A 148 -21.78 -9.94 -11.37
N SER A 149 -21.81 -9.08 -10.35
CA SER A 149 -23.04 -8.76 -9.63
C SER A 149 -24.17 -8.29 -10.57
N LEU A 150 -23.86 -7.40 -11.51
CA LEU A 150 -24.82 -6.89 -12.49
C LEU A 150 -25.28 -8.00 -13.44
N VAL A 151 -24.36 -8.89 -13.83
CA VAL A 151 -24.65 -10.04 -14.69
C VAL A 151 -25.56 -11.04 -13.98
N VAL A 152 -25.26 -11.38 -12.72
CA VAL A 152 -26.09 -12.29 -11.92
C VAL A 152 -27.47 -11.69 -11.66
N ALA A 153 -27.56 -10.40 -11.32
CA ALA A 153 -28.83 -9.69 -11.18
C ALA A 153 -29.66 -9.76 -12.48
N LEU A 154 -29.03 -9.49 -13.63
CA LEU A 154 -29.68 -9.59 -14.95
C LEU A 154 -30.19 -11.02 -15.20
N LEU A 155 -29.39 -12.05 -14.91
CA LEU A 155 -29.76 -13.46 -15.10
C LEU A 155 -30.92 -13.88 -14.18
N VAL A 156 -30.91 -13.45 -12.92
CA VAL A 156 -32.01 -13.72 -11.96
C VAL A 156 -33.30 -13.05 -12.43
N VAL A 157 -33.27 -11.74 -12.73
CA VAL A 157 -34.45 -10.97 -13.16
C VAL A 157 -35.02 -11.55 -14.46
N SER A 158 -34.16 -11.80 -15.46
CA SER A 158 -34.59 -12.39 -16.72
C SER A 158 -35.18 -13.80 -16.55
N GLY A 159 -34.60 -14.64 -15.68
CA GLY A 159 -35.13 -15.96 -15.34
C GLY A 159 -36.52 -15.92 -14.72
N LEU A 160 -36.75 -15.02 -13.76
CA LEU A 160 -38.05 -14.86 -13.09
C LEU A 160 -39.14 -14.34 -14.05
N ILE A 161 -38.79 -13.42 -14.96
CA ILE A 161 -39.70 -12.93 -16.00
C ILE A 161 -40.14 -14.07 -16.93
N MET A 162 -39.21 -14.97 -17.30
CA MET A 162 -39.50 -16.12 -18.16
C MET A 162 -40.39 -17.17 -17.46
N TYR A 163 -40.27 -17.33 -16.15
CA TYR A 163 -40.96 -18.36 -15.37
C TYR A 163 -42.15 -17.81 -14.56
N ARG A 164 -43.14 -17.21 -15.26
CA ARG A 164 -44.25 -16.37 -14.73
C ARG A 164 -45.22 -16.99 -13.69
N ARG A 165 -44.98 -18.22 -13.22
CA ARG A 165 -45.74 -18.91 -12.15
C ARG A 165 -44.81 -19.83 -11.35
N PHE A 166 -43.58 -19.40 -11.13
CA PHE A 166 -42.54 -20.20 -10.50
C PHE A 166 -42.98 -20.81 -9.17
N TRP A 167 -43.79 -20.09 -8.39
CA TRP A 167 -44.29 -20.53 -7.09
C TRP A 167 -45.13 -21.82 -7.16
N ARG A 168 -45.82 -22.09 -8.27
CA ARG A 168 -46.63 -23.33 -8.43
C ARG A 168 -45.77 -24.58 -8.65
N ASN A 169 -44.49 -24.38 -8.98
CA ASN A 169 -43.60 -25.45 -9.42
C ASN A 169 -42.43 -25.69 -8.45
N PHE A 170 -42.48 -25.08 -7.26
CA PHE A 170 -41.40 -25.13 -6.27
C PHE A 170 -41.09 -26.56 -5.78
N PHE A 171 -42.08 -27.45 -5.83
CA PHE A 171 -41.97 -28.87 -5.42
C PHE A 171 -42.18 -29.85 -6.58
N LEU A 172 -42.21 -29.37 -7.82
CA LEU A 172 -42.37 -30.25 -8.98
C LEU A 172 -41.01 -30.81 -9.39
N TRP A 173 -40.83 -32.11 -9.21
CA TRP A 173 -39.60 -32.80 -9.57
C TRP A 173 -39.38 -32.83 -11.09
N PRO A 174 -38.11 -32.77 -11.56
CA PRO A 174 -37.79 -32.83 -12.98
C PRO A 174 -38.29 -34.12 -13.65
N ARG A 175 -38.85 -33.98 -14.85
CA ARG A 175 -39.39 -35.12 -15.61
C ARG A 175 -38.25 -36.00 -16.15
N ARG A 176 -38.03 -37.16 -15.53
CA ARG A 176 -36.96 -38.11 -15.91
C ARG A 176 -37.17 -38.76 -17.28
N ASN A 177 -38.43 -39.03 -17.67
CA ASN A 177 -38.76 -39.77 -18.89
C ASN A 177 -39.12 -38.88 -20.09
N ALA A 178 -38.89 -37.56 -20.01
CA ALA A 178 -39.27 -36.60 -21.04
C ALA A 178 -38.12 -36.25 -22.02
N GLY A 179 -37.03 -37.02 -21.99
CA GLY A 179 -35.82 -36.76 -22.77
C GLY A 179 -34.86 -35.75 -22.13
N LEU A 180 -33.57 -35.87 -22.47
CA LEU A 180 -32.46 -35.19 -21.78
C LEU A 180 -32.62 -33.66 -21.75
N ARG A 181 -33.00 -33.03 -22.86
CA ARG A 181 -33.19 -31.56 -22.93
C ARG A 181 -34.24 -31.07 -21.92
N ILE A 182 -35.35 -31.80 -21.80
CA ILE A 182 -36.45 -31.42 -20.90
C ILE A 182 -36.01 -31.63 -19.46
N PHE A 183 -35.38 -32.76 -19.15
CA PHE A 183 -34.84 -33.05 -17.83
C PHE A 183 -33.83 -31.98 -17.37
N LEU A 184 -32.87 -31.61 -18.22
CA LEU A 184 -31.89 -30.54 -17.93
C LEU A 184 -32.59 -29.19 -17.70
N SER A 185 -33.56 -28.83 -18.55
CA SER A 185 -34.35 -27.61 -18.41
C SER A 185 -35.14 -27.56 -17.10
N ASP A 186 -35.82 -28.65 -16.75
CA ASP A 186 -36.62 -28.73 -15.53
C ASP A 186 -35.72 -28.67 -14.29
N THR A 187 -34.57 -29.36 -14.32
CA THR A 187 -33.55 -29.31 -13.25
C THR A 187 -33.00 -27.90 -13.08
N HIS A 188 -32.56 -27.24 -14.16
CA HIS A 188 -32.04 -25.88 -14.10
C HIS A 188 -33.07 -24.89 -13.53
N LYS A 189 -34.34 -24.98 -13.94
CA LYS A 189 -35.41 -24.10 -13.42
C LYS A 189 -35.67 -24.34 -11.93
N LEU A 190 -35.76 -25.58 -11.50
CA LEU A 190 -36.02 -25.91 -10.10
C LEU A 190 -34.85 -25.47 -9.21
N THR A 191 -33.61 -25.82 -9.59
CA THR A 191 -32.42 -25.44 -8.84
C THR A 191 -32.22 -23.92 -8.82
N ALA A 192 -32.39 -23.22 -9.95
CA ALA A 192 -32.29 -21.76 -10.01
C ALA A 192 -33.40 -21.07 -9.17
N LEU A 193 -34.60 -21.66 -9.12
CA LEU A 193 -35.68 -21.16 -8.28
C LEU A 193 -35.32 -21.27 -6.78
N TRP A 194 -34.84 -22.43 -6.32
CA TRP A 194 -34.39 -22.61 -4.94
C TRP A 194 -33.22 -21.68 -4.58
N LEU A 195 -32.34 -21.39 -5.54
CA LEU A 195 -31.22 -20.47 -5.36
C LEU A 195 -31.56 -19.00 -5.46
N THR A 196 -32.77 -18.62 -5.86
CA THR A 196 -33.10 -17.22 -6.13
C THR A 196 -32.80 -16.31 -4.92
N PRO A 197 -33.18 -16.65 -3.66
CA PRO A 197 -32.82 -15.83 -2.51
C PRO A 197 -31.31 -15.69 -2.31
N PHE A 198 -30.57 -16.79 -2.45
CA PHE A 198 -29.11 -16.80 -2.34
C PHE A 198 -28.42 -15.95 -3.41
N LEU A 199 -28.83 -16.10 -4.68
CA LEU A 199 -28.25 -15.33 -5.79
C LEU A 199 -28.56 -13.83 -5.66
N VAL A 200 -29.74 -13.46 -5.15
CA VAL A 200 -30.06 -12.06 -4.84
C VAL A 200 -29.13 -11.53 -3.75
N ILE A 201 -28.97 -12.26 -2.64
CA ILE A 201 -28.09 -11.83 -1.53
C ILE A 201 -26.63 -11.68 -2.01
N VAL A 202 -26.09 -12.69 -2.70
CA VAL A 202 -24.70 -12.65 -3.20
C VAL A 202 -24.53 -11.56 -4.26
N SER A 203 -25.52 -11.34 -5.12
CA SER A 203 -25.49 -10.27 -6.11
C SER A 203 -25.51 -8.88 -5.47
N LEU A 204 -26.38 -8.65 -4.48
CA LEU A 204 -26.47 -7.37 -3.77
C LEU A 204 -25.20 -7.08 -2.97
N THR A 205 -24.69 -8.08 -2.26
CA THR A 205 -23.45 -7.92 -1.49
C THR A 205 -22.22 -7.73 -2.40
N SER A 206 -22.18 -8.41 -3.55
CA SER A 206 -21.14 -8.16 -4.55
C SER A 206 -21.26 -6.79 -5.22
N LEU A 207 -22.46 -6.22 -5.31
CA LEU A 207 -22.67 -4.87 -5.83
C LEU A 207 -22.08 -3.81 -4.89
N VAL A 208 -22.11 -4.05 -3.58
CA VAL A 208 -21.41 -3.19 -2.60
C VAL A 208 -19.90 -3.19 -2.89
N TYR A 209 -19.29 -4.37 -3.10
CA TYR A 209 -17.87 -4.43 -3.48
C TYR A 209 -17.58 -3.73 -4.83
N PHE A 210 -18.49 -3.84 -5.81
CA PHE A 210 -18.37 -3.12 -7.08
C PHE A 210 -18.35 -1.60 -6.88
N TYR A 211 -19.25 -1.07 -6.04
CA TYR A 211 -19.27 0.34 -5.68
C TYR A 211 -17.93 0.79 -5.06
N THR A 212 -17.32 -0.05 -4.20
CA THR A 212 -16.03 0.28 -3.56
C THR A 212 -14.84 0.41 -4.51
N VAL A 213 -14.98 -0.04 -5.76
CA VAL A 213 -13.94 0.16 -6.79
C VAL A 213 -13.85 1.63 -7.20
N PHE A 214 -14.99 2.33 -7.21
CA PHE A 214 -15.12 3.70 -7.71
C PHE A 214 -15.25 4.75 -6.60
N ALA A 215 -15.81 4.37 -5.45
CA ALA A 215 -16.09 5.29 -4.36
C ALA A 215 -15.71 4.69 -3.01
N ALA A 216 -15.32 5.55 -2.07
CA ALA A 216 -15.14 5.15 -0.68
C ALA A 216 -16.50 4.85 -0.04
N LEU A 217 -16.53 3.87 0.85
CA LEU A 217 -17.68 3.62 1.72
C LEU A 217 -17.82 4.77 2.74
N PRO A 218 -19.02 5.03 3.27
CA PRO A 218 -19.22 6.03 4.32
C PRO A 218 -18.22 5.82 5.46
N ALA A 219 -17.52 6.88 5.85
CA ALA A 219 -16.51 6.81 6.90
C ALA A 219 -17.14 6.29 8.20
N ALA A 220 -16.36 5.53 8.97
CA ALA A 220 -16.70 5.30 10.38
C ALA A 220 -16.70 6.67 11.09
N PRO A 221 -17.37 6.81 12.24
CA PRO A 221 -17.29 8.06 12.98
C PRO A 221 -15.82 8.34 13.33
N LYS A 222 -15.46 9.63 13.44
CA LYS A 222 -14.08 10.03 13.75
C LYS A 222 -13.84 9.92 15.26
N ILE A 223 -12.83 9.17 15.67
CA ILE A 223 -12.30 9.20 17.04
C ILE A 223 -11.22 10.25 17.09
N GLU A 224 -11.20 11.01 18.17
CA GLU A 224 -10.17 11.99 18.43
C GLU A 224 -8.80 11.31 18.45
N SER A 225 -7.87 11.83 17.65
CA SER A 225 -6.52 11.27 17.57
C SER A 225 -5.81 11.40 18.92
N VAL A 226 -4.97 10.43 19.25
CA VAL A 226 -4.10 10.56 20.41
C VAL A 226 -3.12 11.72 20.20
N ALA A 227 -2.73 12.40 21.28
CA ALA A 227 -1.66 13.38 21.24
C ALA A 227 -0.41 12.79 20.56
N PRO A 228 0.31 13.58 19.73
CA PRO A 228 1.50 13.09 19.05
C PRO A 228 2.55 12.63 20.06
N ARG A 229 3.11 11.44 19.83
CA ARG A 229 4.19 10.85 20.63
C ARG A 229 5.51 10.85 19.86
N ALA A 230 6.62 10.71 20.56
CA ALA A 230 7.96 10.58 19.97
C ALA A 230 8.21 9.22 19.28
N SER A 231 7.42 8.21 19.63
CA SER A 231 7.46 6.88 19.04
C SER A 231 6.05 6.28 18.95
N VAL A 232 5.84 5.37 17.99
CA VAL A 232 4.53 4.74 17.76
C VAL A 232 4.07 3.98 19.00
N LEU A 233 4.97 3.15 19.54
CA LEU A 233 4.83 2.52 20.84
C LEU A 233 5.63 3.35 21.84
N PRO A 234 5.04 3.73 22.98
CA PRO A 234 5.73 4.56 23.96
C PRO A 234 6.91 3.84 24.60
N GLU A 235 7.79 4.60 25.25
CA GLU A 235 8.89 4.05 26.03
C GLU A 235 8.34 3.16 27.16
N GLY A 236 8.97 2.00 27.38
CA GLY A 236 8.49 1.01 28.37
C GLY A 236 7.23 0.24 27.96
N PHE A 237 6.75 0.37 26.71
CA PHE A 237 5.62 -0.40 26.21
C PHE A 237 5.89 -1.91 26.32
N SER A 238 4.96 -2.65 26.93
CA SER A 238 5.12 -4.07 27.22
C SER A 238 3.78 -4.79 27.17
N GLY A 239 3.82 -6.12 27.26
CA GLY A 239 2.61 -6.93 27.36
C GLY A 239 1.69 -6.52 28.53
N ALA A 240 2.27 -6.08 29.65
CA ALA A 240 1.48 -5.62 30.79
C ALA A 240 0.62 -4.38 30.47
N VAL A 241 1.18 -3.44 29.70
CA VAL A 241 0.45 -2.23 29.23
C VAL A 241 -0.71 -2.62 28.32
N ILE A 242 -0.54 -3.65 27.48
CA ILE A 242 -1.60 -4.18 26.63
C ILE A 242 -2.73 -4.79 27.47
N ASP A 243 -2.39 -5.55 28.51
CA ASP A 243 -3.37 -6.21 29.36
C ASP A 243 -4.16 -5.20 30.21
N GLU A 244 -3.49 -4.16 30.71
CA GLU A 244 -4.15 -3.04 31.39
C GLU A 244 -5.08 -2.27 30.42
N ALA A 245 -4.60 -1.97 29.21
CA ALA A 245 -5.42 -1.35 28.18
C ALA A 245 -6.63 -2.21 27.78
N ALA A 246 -6.46 -3.54 27.72
CA ALA A 246 -7.54 -4.47 27.43
C ALA A 246 -8.58 -4.49 28.56
N ALA A 247 -8.15 -4.42 29.82
CA ALA A 247 -9.05 -4.31 30.96
C ALA A 247 -9.83 -2.98 30.95
N VAL A 248 -9.17 -1.87 30.62
CA VAL A 248 -9.83 -0.57 30.43
C VAL A 248 -10.85 -0.65 29.28
N ALA A 249 -10.49 -1.26 28.16
CA ALA A 249 -11.38 -1.43 27.02
C ALA A 249 -12.61 -2.28 27.37
N GLN A 250 -12.41 -3.38 28.11
CA GLN A 250 -13.49 -4.24 28.59
C GLN A 250 -14.40 -3.51 29.58
N ALA A 251 -13.85 -2.69 30.48
CA ALA A 251 -14.63 -1.90 31.43
C ALA A 251 -15.50 -0.84 30.73
N ALA A 252 -14.98 -0.21 29.67
CA ALA A 252 -15.72 0.76 28.87
C ALA A 252 -16.81 0.13 28.01
N PHE A 253 -16.59 -1.10 27.55
CA PHE A 253 -17.58 -1.86 26.79
C PHE A 253 -17.74 -3.29 27.34
N PRO A 254 -18.51 -3.48 28.44
CA PRO A 254 -18.63 -4.78 29.12
C PRO A 254 -19.17 -5.93 28.26
N ASP A 255 -20.06 -5.64 27.30
CA ASP A 255 -20.63 -6.66 26.41
C ASP A 255 -19.71 -7.05 25.24
N LEU A 256 -18.55 -6.41 25.09
CA LEU A 256 -17.62 -6.65 24.00
C LEU A 256 -16.82 -7.93 24.26
N THR A 257 -16.96 -8.91 23.38
CA THR A 257 -16.02 -10.03 23.30
C THR A 257 -14.88 -9.63 22.37
N ILE A 258 -13.74 -9.23 22.96
CA ILE A 258 -12.58 -8.76 22.21
C ILE A 258 -11.97 -9.92 21.40
N THR A 259 -12.03 -9.82 20.07
CA THR A 259 -11.49 -10.81 19.13
C THR A 259 -10.30 -10.28 18.32
N GLN A 260 -9.99 -8.99 18.43
CA GLN A 260 -8.83 -8.40 17.76
C GLN A 260 -8.24 -7.29 18.61
N LEU A 261 -6.91 -7.28 18.72
CA LEU A 261 -6.11 -6.12 19.10
C LEU A 261 -5.35 -5.63 17.88
N ARG A 262 -5.50 -4.35 17.54
CA ARG A 262 -4.65 -3.67 16.57
C ARG A 262 -3.72 -2.70 17.30
N LEU A 263 -2.42 -2.87 17.07
CA LEU A 263 -1.41 -1.96 17.60
C LEU A 263 -1.34 -0.69 16.74
N PRO A 264 -1.02 0.47 17.36
CA PRO A 264 -0.86 1.71 16.61
C PRO A 264 0.23 1.54 15.55
N GLN A 265 -0.03 2.05 14.35
CA GLN A 265 0.94 2.10 13.26
C GLN A 265 1.47 3.52 13.00
N SER A 266 0.98 4.52 13.75
CA SER A 266 1.37 5.92 13.65
C SER A 266 1.48 6.59 15.03
N LEU A 267 2.19 7.72 15.10
CA LEU A 267 2.47 8.46 16.34
C LEU A 267 1.21 8.98 17.06
N ARG A 268 0.08 9.03 16.34
CA ARG A 268 -1.24 9.45 16.86
C ARG A 268 -2.23 8.29 16.97
N GLY A 269 -1.77 7.06 16.72
CA GLY A 269 -2.60 5.87 16.77
C GLY A 269 -2.95 5.48 18.21
N ALA A 270 -4.16 4.97 18.41
CA ALA A 270 -4.58 4.30 19.64
C ALA A 270 -4.32 2.79 19.55
N LEU A 271 -4.32 2.11 20.70
CA LEU A 271 -4.62 0.68 20.75
C LEU A 271 -6.10 0.51 20.43
N VAL A 272 -6.41 -0.37 19.48
CA VAL A 272 -7.77 -0.57 19.01
C VAL A 272 -8.20 -2.00 19.30
N PHE A 273 -9.15 -2.14 20.21
CA PHE A 273 -9.74 -3.41 20.59
C PHE A 273 -11.07 -3.58 19.87
N ASN A 274 -11.20 -4.60 19.02
CA ASN A 274 -12.42 -4.87 18.28
C ASN A 274 -13.02 -6.22 18.65
N GLY A 275 -14.32 -6.35 18.49
CA GLY A 275 -15.02 -7.56 18.90
C GLY A 275 -16.48 -7.68 18.53
N ASN A 276 -17.03 -8.82 18.91
CA ASN A 276 -18.46 -9.09 18.85
C ASN A 276 -19.16 -8.47 20.06
N ALA A 277 -20.35 -7.92 19.86
CA ALA A 277 -21.19 -7.37 20.92
C ALA A 277 -22.66 -7.75 20.63
N THR A 278 -23.62 -7.03 21.21
CA THR A 278 -25.07 -7.32 21.13
C THR A 278 -25.67 -7.27 19.73
N ALA A 279 -25.09 -6.49 18.80
CA ALA A 279 -25.64 -6.33 17.46
C ALA A 279 -25.57 -7.65 16.64
N PRO A 280 -26.71 -8.14 16.12
CA PRO A 280 -26.71 -9.34 15.30
C PRO A 280 -26.09 -9.07 13.92
N ILE A 281 -25.24 -10.00 13.46
CA ILE A 281 -24.84 -10.19 12.04
C ILE A 281 -23.97 -9.05 11.47
N VAL A 282 -23.30 -8.25 12.31
CA VAL A 282 -22.27 -7.29 11.85
C VAL A 282 -20.88 -7.94 11.82
N ARG A 283 -19.87 -7.27 11.24
CA ARG A 283 -18.50 -7.80 11.27
C ARG A 283 -17.96 -7.76 12.70
N ALA A 284 -17.10 -8.72 13.03
CA ALA A 284 -16.44 -8.77 14.34
C ALA A 284 -15.56 -7.54 14.64
N HIS A 285 -15.21 -6.75 13.63
CA HIS A 285 -14.43 -5.51 13.81
C HIS A 285 -15.30 -4.25 13.88
N THR A 286 -16.64 -4.37 13.89
CA THR A 286 -17.55 -3.22 13.83
C THR A 286 -17.64 -2.52 15.17
N ASN A 287 -17.58 -3.26 16.28
CA ASN A 287 -17.53 -2.69 17.63
C ASN A 287 -16.07 -2.50 18.02
N THR A 288 -15.72 -1.30 18.48
CA THR A 288 -14.33 -0.90 18.68
C THR A 288 -14.18 -0.05 19.94
N VAL A 289 -13.08 -0.21 20.67
CA VAL A 289 -12.67 0.68 21.76
C VAL A 289 -11.24 1.14 21.49
N HIS A 290 -11.03 2.45 21.54
CA HIS A 290 -9.75 3.08 21.27
C HIS A 290 -9.14 3.55 22.59
N VAL A 291 -7.99 2.98 22.96
CA VAL A 291 -7.28 3.29 24.21
C VAL A 291 -5.95 3.94 23.89
N ASP A 292 -5.65 5.02 24.60
CA ASP A 292 -4.35 5.68 24.53
C ASP A 292 -3.26 4.76 25.14
N PRO A 293 -2.22 4.34 24.39
CA PRO A 293 -1.17 3.46 24.91
C PRO A 293 -0.26 4.11 25.98
N VAL A 294 -0.34 5.43 26.21
CA VAL A 294 0.44 6.12 27.25
C VAL A 294 -0.40 6.35 28.50
N THR A 295 -1.52 7.02 28.35
CA THR A 295 -2.36 7.43 29.49
C THR A 295 -3.36 6.35 29.90
N LEU A 296 -3.54 5.31 29.08
CA LEU A 296 -4.52 4.25 29.25
C LEU A 296 -5.96 4.76 29.38
N THR A 297 -6.23 5.94 28.82
CA THR A 297 -7.58 6.54 28.78
C THR A 297 -8.29 6.15 27.50
N VAL A 298 -9.59 5.88 27.59
CA VAL A 298 -10.46 5.66 26.41
C VAL A 298 -10.62 6.96 25.63
N ARG A 299 -10.20 6.96 24.37
CA ARG A 299 -10.34 8.10 23.45
C ARG A 299 -11.65 8.08 22.66
N GLY A 300 -12.23 6.89 22.51
CA GLY A 300 -13.53 6.72 21.88
C GLY A 300 -13.93 5.26 21.79
N GLN A 301 -15.21 5.04 21.57
CA GLN A 301 -15.77 3.72 21.34
C GLN A 301 -16.87 3.80 20.28
N TYR A 302 -17.07 2.69 19.57
CA TYR A 302 -18.16 2.53 18.62
C TYR A 302 -18.92 1.26 18.89
N ARG A 303 -20.24 1.40 18.92
CA ARG A 303 -21.16 0.27 18.84
C ARG A 303 -21.73 0.21 17.43
N ALA A 304 -21.99 -1.00 16.97
CA ALA A 304 -22.60 -1.22 15.67
C ALA A 304 -24.00 -0.57 15.56
N GLU A 305 -24.69 -0.40 16.68
CA GLU A 305 -25.98 0.27 16.82
C GLU A 305 -25.90 1.78 16.57
N ASP A 306 -24.75 2.41 16.80
CA ASP A 306 -24.53 3.85 16.62
C ASP A 306 -24.24 4.22 15.15
N LEU A 307 -24.11 3.21 14.28
CA LEU A 307 -23.79 3.42 12.88
C LEU A 307 -24.97 3.94 12.10
N SER A 308 -24.70 4.85 11.16
CA SER A 308 -25.69 5.26 10.16
C SER A 308 -26.23 4.06 9.40
N PHE A 309 -27.47 4.14 8.93
CA PHE A 309 -28.13 3.06 8.18
C PHE A 309 -27.26 2.53 7.03
N LEU A 310 -26.69 3.44 6.21
CA LEU A 310 -25.81 3.06 5.10
C LEU A 310 -24.56 2.33 5.58
N ARG A 311 -23.94 2.79 6.67
CA ARG A 311 -22.76 2.12 7.22
C ARG A 311 -23.10 0.75 7.79
N ARG A 312 -24.25 0.61 8.45
CA ARG A 312 -24.71 -0.68 8.97
C ARG A 312 -24.93 -1.69 7.84
N VAL A 313 -25.53 -1.28 6.72
CA VAL A 313 -25.69 -2.14 5.52
C VAL A 313 -24.33 -2.63 5.00
N VAL A 314 -23.31 -1.77 5.02
CA VAL A 314 -21.94 -2.14 4.63
C VAL A 314 -21.33 -3.16 5.58
N GLU A 315 -21.55 -3.04 6.88
CA GLU A 315 -21.04 -4.00 7.87
C GLU A 315 -21.79 -5.34 7.81
N LEU A 316 -23.04 -5.38 7.37
CA LEU A 316 -23.77 -6.63 7.10
C LEU A 316 -23.24 -7.38 5.86
N ASN A 317 -22.48 -6.70 5.00
CA ASN A 317 -22.11 -7.22 3.70
C ASN A 317 -21.30 -8.52 3.76
N ASP A 318 -20.26 -8.57 4.60
CA ASP A 318 -19.35 -9.73 4.67
C ASP A 318 -20.04 -10.93 5.32
N PRO A 319 -20.75 -10.78 6.46
CA PRO A 319 -21.50 -11.87 7.05
C PRO A 319 -22.46 -12.56 6.07
N PHE A 320 -23.23 -11.79 5.30
CA PHE A 320 -24.15 -12.33 4.29
C PHE A 320 -23.45 -12.86 3.05
N HIS A 321 -22.39 -12.22 2.56
CA HIS A 321 -21.67 -12.71 1.39
C HIS A 321 -20.99 -14.06 1.68
N TRP A 322 -20.39 -14.20 2.87
CA TRP A 322 -19.60 -15.37 3.25
C TRP A 322 -20.45 -16.47 3.92
N GLY A 323 -21.67 -16.15 4.34
CA GLY A 323 -22.56 -17.10 5.02
C GLY A 323 -22.15 -17.39 6.46
N ILE A 324 -21.48 -16.45 7.13
CA ILE A 324 -20.95 -16.63 8.51
C ILE A 324 -21.88 -16.08 9.59
N TRP A 325 -23.12 -15.74 9.25
CA TRP A 325 -24.10 -15.10 10.13
C TRP A 325 -24.82 -16.05 11.11
N GLY A 326 -24.72 -17.37 10.90
CA GLY A 326 -25.38 -18.40 11.71
C GLY A 326 -24.46 -19.56 12.07
N GLY A 327 -23.15 -19.31 12.18
CA GLY A 327 -22.15 -20.32 12.55
C GLY A 327 -22.00 -21.44 11.51
N LEU A 328 -21.87 -22.69 11.96
CA LEU A 328 -21.72 -23.85 11.07
C LEU A 328 -22.94 -24.10 10.15
N PRO A 329 -24.20 -24.06 10.64
CA PRO A 329 -25.38 -24.24 9.79
C PRO A 329 -25.45 -23.30 8.58
N SER A 330 -25.22 -22.00 8.77
CA SER A 330 -25.27 -21.02 7.67
C SER A 330 -24.15 -21.26 6.66
N ARG A 331 -22.96 -21.67 7.12
CA ARG A 331 -21.84 -22.04 6.24
C ARG A 331 -22.16 -23.28 5.41
N ILE A 332 -22.71 -24.33 6.01
CA ILE A 332 -23.14 -25.54 5.27
C ILE A 332 -24.17 -25.16 4.20
N LEU A 333 -25.14 -24.31 4.56
CA LEU A 333 -26.15 -23.82 3.62
C LEU A 333 -25.51 -23.03 2.45
N TRP A 334 -24.59 -22.12 2.73
CA TRP A 334 -23.85 -21.36 1.70
C TRP A 334 -23.00 -22.25 0.81
N PHE A 335 -22.37 -23.28 1.37
CA PHE A 335 -21.62 -24.26 0.61
C PHE A 335 -22.52 -25.02 -0.37
N VAL A 336 -23.66 -25.54 0.12
CA VAL A 336 -24.64 -26.26 -0.72
C VAL A 336 -25.18 -25.35 -1.81
N PHE A 337 -25.57 -24.11 -1.47
CA PHE A 337 -26.08 -23.16 -2.45
C PHE A 337 -25.03 -22.72 -3.47
N GLY A 338 -23.77 -22.56 -3.06
CA GLY A 338 -22.68 -22.28 -3.99
C GLY A 338 -22.39 -23.45 -4.94
N MET A 339 -22.44 -24.69 -4.46
CA MET A 339 -22.34 -25.89 -5.31
C MET A 339 -23.51 -25.96 -6.32
N MET A 340 -24.73 -25.69 -5.84
CA MET A 340 -25.91 -25.62 -6.70
C MET A 340 -25.78 -24.48 -7.74
N ALA A 341 -25.24 -23.31 -7.37
CA ALA A 341 -25.04 -22.19 -8.30
C ALA A 341 -24.02 -22.54 -9.39
N THR A 342 -22.93 -23.21 -8.99
CA THR A 342 -21.95 -23.79 -9.92
C THR A 342 -22.63 -24.77 -10.88
N ALA A 343 -23.49 -25.65 -10.37
CA ALA A 343 -24.24 -26.60 -11.18
C ALA A 343 -25.24 -25.91 -12.13
N VAL A 344 -25.94 -24.85 -11.70
CA VAL A 344 -26.89 -24.10 -12.55
C VAL A 344 -26.18 -23.45 -13.73
N ALA A 345 -25.00 -22.89 -13.53
CA ALA A 345 -24.17 -22.34 -14.61
C ALA A 345 -23.82 -23.42 -15.65
N ILE A 346 -23.39 -24.61 -15.19
CA ILE A 346 -23.07 -25.76 -16.07
C ILE A 346 -24.33 -26.28 -16.77
N LEU A 347 -25.46 -26.41 -16.06
CA LEU A 347 -26.73 -26.87 -16.61
C LEU A 347 -27.22 -25.94 -17.73
N GLY A 348 -27.03 -24.62 -17.59
CA GLY A 348 -27.37 -23.65 -18.64
C GLY A 348 -26.62 -23.92 -19.95
N VAL A 349 -25.32 -24.21 -19.86
CA VAL A 349 -24.46 -24.61 -20.99
C VAL A 349 -24.96 -25.90 -21.63
N CYS A 350 -25.27 -26.91 -20.81
CA CYS A 350 -25.80 -28.19 -21.28
C CYS A 350 -27.16 -28.06 -21.98
N ILE A 351 -28.05 -27.19 -21.48
CA ILE A 351 -29.34 -26.90 -22.12
C ILE A 351 -29.14 -26.28 -23.50
N TYR A 352 -28.22 -25.32 -23.64
CA TYR A 352 -27.91 -24.72 -24.93
C TYR A 352 -27.43 -25.80 -25.91
N GLY A 353 -26.47 -26.63 -25.51
CA GLY A 353 -25.97 -27.75 -26.32
C GLY A 353 -27.07 -28.75 -26.70
N ALA A 354 -27.97 -29.08 -25.77
CA ALA A 354 -29.08 -30.00 -26.03
C ALA A 354 -30.08 -29.41 -27.03
N ARG A 355 -30.30 -28.09 -26.97
CA ARG A 355 -31.19 -27.38 -27.89
C ARG A 355 -30.59 -27.33 -29.30
N THR A 356 -29.30 -27.04 -29.44
CA THR A 356 -28.63 -26.95 -30.75
C THR A 356 -28.48 -28.32 -31.41
N LEU A 357 -28.16 -29.38 -30.64
CA LEU A 357 -28.16 -30.76 -31.17
C LEU A 357 -29.53 -31.19 -31.67
N ALA A 358 -30.60 -30.88 -30.93
CA ALA A 358 -31.95 -31.21 -31.37
C ALA A 358 -32.33 -30.52 -32.69
N LEU A 359 -31.80 -29.32 -32.96
CA LEU A 359 -31.98 -28.61 -34.22
C LEU A 359 -31.10 -29.18 -35.35
N ALA A 360 -29.96 -29.79 -35.01
CA ALA A 360 -28.97 -30.33 -35.96
C ALA A 360 -29.13 -31.85 -36.25
N GLY A 361 -30.23 -32.48 -35.86
CA GLY A 361 -30.48 -33.91 -36.14
C GLY A 361 -29.95 -34.90 -35.08
N GLY A 362 -29.54 -34.42 -33.89
CA GLY A 362 -29.42 -35.25 -32.69
C GLY A 362 -28.10 -36.00 -32.45
N SER A 363 -27.12 -35.92 -33.34
CA SER A 363 -25.82 -36.59 -33.15
C SER A 363 -24.71 -35.63 -32.70
N GLY A 364 -23.94 -36.03 -31.67
CA GLY A 364 -22.75 -35.29 -31.20
C GLY A 364 -22.73 -34.96 -29.71
N SER A 365 -21.73 -34.18 -29.29
CA SER A 365 -21.52 -33.79 -27.88
C SER A 365 -22.18 -32.46 -27.55
N LEU A 366 -22.95 -32.44 -26.46
CA LEU A 366 -23.58 -31.23 -25.90
C LEU A 366 -22.54 -30.13 -25.64
N LEU A 367 -21.40 -30.51 -25.07
CA LEU A 367 -20.34 -29.58 -24.70
C LEU A 367 -19.66 -28.99 -25.93
N ARG A 368 -19.45 -29.79 -26.99
CA ARG A 368 -18.88 -29.27 -28.25
C ARG A 368 -19.79 -28.21 -28.89
N GLN A 369 -21.10 -28.43 -28.86
CA GLN A 369 -22.06 -27.45 -29.40
C GLN A 369 -22.17 -26.20 -28.53
N ALA A 370 -22.11 -26.33 -27.21
CA ALA A 370 -22.07 -25.16 -26.34
C ALA A 370 -20.77 -24.38 -26.50
N TRP A 371 -19.64 -25.08 -26.65
CA TRP A 371 -18.33 -24.50 -26.92
C TRP A 371 -18.27 -23.74 -28.24
N SER A 372 -18.91 -24.23 -29.31
CA SER A 372 -19.01 -23.49 -30.57
C SER A 372 -19.87 -22.23 -30.40
N GLY A 373 -20.99 -22.33 -29.67
CA GLY A 373 -21.90 -21.21 -29.39
C GLY A 373 -21.35 -20.08 -28.52
N MET A 374 -20.25 -20.30 -27.79
CA MET A 374 -19.54 -19.24 -27.05
C MET A 374 -18.66 -18.34 -27.94
N HIS A 375 -18.51 -18.66 -29.24
CA HIS A 375 -17.71 -17.89 -30.19
C HIS A 375 -16.32 -17.48 -29.66
N LEU A 376 -15.97 -16.19 -29.69
CA LEU A 376 -14.69 -15.64 -29.22
C LEU A 376 -14.63 -15.48 -27.69
N ALA A 377 -15.78 -15.42 -27.00
CA ALA A 377 -15.83 -15.17 -25.56
C ALA A 377 -15.07 -16.24 -24.77
N LYS A 378 -15.15 -17.51 -25.19
CA LYS A 378 -14.45 -18.63 -24.53
C LYS A 378 -12.93 -18.41 -24.45
N TRP A 379 -12.32 -17.87 -25.50
CA TRP A 379 -10.87 -17.66 -25.53
C TRP A 379 -10.45 -16.54 -24.58
N GLY A 380 -11.20 -15.43 -24.54
CA GLY A 380 -10.96 -14.35 -23.59
C GLY A 380 -11.12 -14.81 -22.14
N LEU A 381 -12.17 -15.58 -21.84
CA LEU A 381 -12.40 -16.11 -20.48
C LEU A 381 -11.37 -17.16 -20.07
N LEU A 382 -10.93 -18.03 -20.98
CA LEU A 382 -9.86 -19.01 -20.70
C LEU A 382 -8.52 -18.31 -20.49
N ALA A 383 -8.19 -17.32 -21.30
CA ALA A 383 -6.98 -16.52 -21.11
C ALA A 383 -7.00 -15.82 -19.75
N LEU A 384 -8.15 -15.28 -19.33
CA LEU A 384 -8.33 -14.65 -18.02
C LEU A 384 -8.16 -15.65 -16.86
N ILE A 385 -8.79 -16.83 -16.95
CA ILE A 385 -8.66 -17.88 -15.93
C ILE A 385 -7.21 -18.42 -15.91
N ALA A 386 -6.59 -18.65 -17.06
CA ALA A 386 -5.21 -19.10 -17.16
C ALA A 386 -4.23 -18.07 -16.58
N LEU A 387 -4.45 -16.78 -16.83
CA LEU A 387 -3.67 -15.70 -16.22
C LEU A 387 -3.82 -15.70 -14.69
N SER A 388 -5.03 -15.90 -14.16
CA SER A 388 -5.25 -16.04 -12.71
C SER A 388 -4.43 -17.20 -12.12
N PHE A 389 -4.40 -18.35 -12.79
CA PHE A 389 -3.57 -19.50 -12.36
C PHE A 389 -2.07 -19.21 -12.48
N ALA A 390 -1.61 -18.58 -13.57
CA ALA A 390 -0.21 -18.22 -13.73
C ALA A 390 0.25 -17.25 -12.63
N LEU A 391 -0.57 -16.25 -12.31
CA LEU A 391 -0.32 -15.32 -11.20
C LEU A 391 -0.36 -16.02 -9.84
N LEU A 392 -1.27 -16.97 -9.63
CA LEU A 392 -1.29 -17.80 -8.41
C LEU A 392 0.05 -18.52 -8.22
N VAL A 393 0.53 -19.21 -9.27
CA VAL A 393 1.80 -19.94 -9.22
C VAL A 393 2.97 -18.98 -9.01
N TYR A 394 2.98 -17.84 -9.69
CA TYR A 394 4.00 -16.81 -9.53
C TYR A 394 4.07 -16.28 -8.08
N VAL A 395 2.91 -15.94 -7.49
CA VAL A 395 2.84 -15.48 -6.10
C VAL A 395 3.27 -16.58 -5.15
N ALA A 396 2.83 -17.83 -5.35
CA ALA A 396 3.24 -18.96 -4.52
C ALA A 396 4.74 -19.25 -4.61
N PHE A 397 5.37 -19.07 -5.78
CA PHE A 397 6.80 -19.23 -5.98
C PHE A 397 7.60 -18.13 -5.26
N ILE A 398 7.19 -16.86 -5.39
CA ILE A 398 7.81 -15.74 -4.65
C ILE A 398 7.63 -15.94 -3.14
N ASP A 399 6.46 -16.39 -2.73
CA ASP A 399 6.13 -16.66 -1.34
C ASP A 399 7.07 -17.69 -0.71
N ASP A 400 7.33 -18.78 -1.43
CA ASP A 400 8.21 -19.85 -0.96
C ASP A 400 9.65 -19.33 -0.76
N GLY A 401 10.14 -18.50 -1.68
CA GLY A 401 11.42 -17.80 -1.53
C GLY A 401 11.50 -16.84 -0.34
N ARG A 402 10.37 -16.41 0.23
CA ARG A 402 10.31 -15.54 1.42
C ARG A 402 10.24 -16.31 2.75
N ARG A 403 9.96 -17.61 2.72
CA ARG A 403 9.88 -18.46 3.93
C ARG A 403 11.20 -18.59 4.70
N PRO A 404 12.38 -18.68 4.05
CA PRO A 404 13.66 -18.71 4.76
C PRO A 404 13.90 -17.45 5.61
N LEU A 405 13.30 -16.31 5.24
CA LEU A 405 13.55 -15.01 5.88
C LEU A 405 12.99 -14.91 7.31
N LEU A 406 11.97 -15.72 7.66
CA LEU A 406 11.48 -15.80 9.04
C LEU A 406 12.33 -16.71 9.92
N SER A 407 12.88 -17.79 9.37
CA SER A 407 13.76 -18.72 10.11
C SER A 407 15.20 -18.22 10.22
N GLU A 408 15.69 -17.48 9.23
CA GLU A 408 17.07 -16.95 9.17
C GLU A 408 17.18 -15.48 9.60
N GLY A 409 16.06 -14.76 9.74
CA GLY A 409 15.99 -13.31 10.04
C GLY A 409 16.42 -12.87 11.45
N LEU A 410 17.22 -13.67 12.14
CA LEU A 410 17.67 -13.45 13.52
C LEU A 410 19.02 -12.73 13.66
N ARG A 411 19.61 -12.24 12.57
CA ARG A 411 20.69 -11.25 12.68
C ARG A 411 20.12 -9.86 12.43
N ARG A 412 20.30 -8.97 13.41
CA ARG A 412 20.14 -7.53 13.22
C ARG A 412 20.97 -7.15 12.00
N GLU A 413 20.34 -6.97 10.85
CA GLU A 413 20.95 -6.18 9.76
C GLU A 413 20.74 -4.70 10.10
N ALA A 414 21.22 -4.33 11.29
CA ALA A 414 21.37 -2.95 11.67
C ALA A 414 22.68 -2.52 11.04
N GLY A 415 22.62 -2.18 9.76
CA GLY A 415 23.73 -1.56 9.07
C GLY A 415 23.81 -1.73 7.56
N PHE A 416 24.87 -1.16 7.02
CA PHE A 416 25.13 -1.15 5.59
C PHE A 416 25.49 -2.55 5.10
N THR A 417 24.67 -3.07 4.19
CA THR A 417 24.91 -4.31 3.48
C THR A 417 25.29 -4.01 2.04
N SER A 418 26.34 -4.63 1.54
CA SER A 418 26.78 -4.45 0.14
C SER A 418 25.73 -4.99 -0.82
N ALA A 419 25.42 -4.24 -1.88
CA ALA A 419 24.51 -4.65 -2.93
C ALA A 419 25.17 -4.51 -4.31
N PRO A 420 24.81 -5.33 -5.31
CA PRO A 420 25.30 -5.17 -6.68
C PRO A 420 24.82 -3.85 -7.28
N LEU A 421 25.70 -3.12 -7.97
CA LEU A 421 25.34 -1.91 -8.71
C LEU A 421 25.84 -2.02 -10.15
N THR A 422 24.94 -1.81 -11.09
CA THR A 422 25.24 -1.69 -12.52
C THR A 422 25.08 -0.25 -12.93
N THR A 423 26.06 0.28 -13.66
CA THR A 423 26.04 1.67 -14.14
C THR A 423 26.21 1.71 -15.65
N ARG A 424 25.48 2.60 -16.32
CA ARG A 424 25.66 2.91 -17.74
C ARG A 424 25.80 4.41 -17.92
N THR A 425 26.80 4.84 -18.68
CA THR A 425 26.97 6.25 -19.03
C THR A 425 25.81 6.73 -19.88
N LEU A 426 25.41 7.97 -19.65
CA LEU A 426 24.27 8.61 -20.30
C LEU A 426 24.74 9.79 -21.15
N VAL A 427 24.15 9.94 -22.33
CA VAL A 427 24.23 11.17 -23.13
C VAL A 427 22.96 11.97 -22.84
N LEU A 428 23.11 13.22 -22.37
CA LEU A 428 21.97 14.01 -21.91
C LEU A 428 21.00 14.35 -23.04
N GLU A 429 21.46 14.65 -24.25
CA GLU A 429 20.57 14.91 -25.40
C GLU A 429 20.94 13.95 -26.55
N PRO A 430 20.30 12.77 -26.65
CA PRO A 430 20.66 11.75 -27.64
C PRO A 430 20.59 12.22 -29.10
N THR A 431 19.73 13.20 -29.39
CA THR A 431 19.60 13.81 -30.72
C THR A 431 20.73 14.78 -31.05
N ARG A 432 21.46 15.29 -30.04
CA ARG A 432 22.62 16.17 -30.17
C ARG A 432 23.70 15.79 -29.13
N PRO A 433 24.40 14.66 -29.32
CA PRO A 433 25.34 14.14 -28.33
C PRO A 433 26.47 15.09 -27.94
N ASP A 434 26.90 15.95 -28.87
CA ASP A 434 27.99 16.92 -28.67
C ASP A 434 27.56 18.16 -27.88
N ARG A 435 26.24 18.35 -27.64
CA ARG A 435 25.75 19.50 -26.88
C ARG A 435 25.97 19.27 -25.39
N THR A 436 26.88 20.06 -24.82
CA THR A 436 27.18 20.04 -23.38
C THR A 436 26.65 21.27 -22.62
N GLN A 437 26.28 22.36 -23.30
CA GLN A 437 25.78 23.58 -22.65
C GLN A 437 24.24 23.62 -22.55
N PHE A 438 23.73 23.81 -21.33
CA PHE A 438 22.31 23.90 -20.98
C PHE A 438 22.07 25.11 -20.06
N GLY A 439 21.63 26.23 -20.63
CA GLY A 439 21.55 27.49 -19.89
C GLY A 439 22.93 27.94 -19.42
N ALA A 440 23.06 28.23 -18.14
CA ALA A 440 24.32 28.56 -17.48
C ALA A 440 25.16 27.32 -17.10
N LEU A 441 24.61 26.11 -17.23
CA LEU A 441 25.27 24.88 -16.79
C LEU A 441 25.95 24.13 -17.95
N THR A 442 27.14 23.63 -17.69
CA THR A 442 27.85 22.70 -18.56
C THR A 442 27.70 21.27 -18.03
N TYR A 443 27.17 20.37 -18.86
CA TYR A 443 27.01 18.95 -18.55
C TYR A 443 28.37 18.25 -18.48
N THR A 444 28.64 17.58 -17.36
CA THR A 444 29.93 16.90 -17.06
C THR A 444 29.76 15.39 -16.84
N GLY A 445 28.69 14.81 -17.40
CA GLY A 445 28.46 13.37 -17.43
C GLY A 445 27.23 12.93 -16.64
N GLY A 446 26.81 11.70 -16.87
CA GLY A 446 25.63 11.14 -16.22
C GLY A 446 25.57 9.63 -16.31
N LEU A 447 24.83 9.04 -15.39
CA LEU A 447 24.75 7.61 -15.18
C LEU A 447 23.28 7.18 -15.08
N SER A 448 22.96 6.04 -15.68
CA SER A 448 21.81 5.23 -15.30
C SER A 448 22.29 4.15 -14.34
N LEU A 449 21.70 4.13 -13.15
CA LEU A 449 22.03 3.23 -12.06
C LEU A 449 20.97 2.13 -11.95
N ARG A 450 21.38 0.89 -11.70
CA ARG A 450 20.48 -0.24 -11.49
C ARG A 450 21.05 -1.24 -10.48
N SER A 451 20.21 -1.71 -9.59
CA SER A 451 20.52 -2.81 -8.68
C SER A 451 19.40 -3.87 -8.71
N PRO A 452 19.72 -5.16 -8.57
CA PRO A 452 18.72 -6.20 -8.33
C PRO A 452 18.22 -6.22 -6.87
N ASP A 453 18.82 -5.44 -5.96
CA ASP A 453 18.38 -5.35 -4.57
C ASP A 453 17.02 -4.63 -4.48
N PRO A 454 15.99 -5.23 -3.87
CA PRO A 454 14.65 -4.65 -3.81
C PRO A 454 14.55 -3.36 -2.98
N ARG A 455 15.60 -3.00 -2.22
CA ARG A 455 15.68 -1.76 -1.44
C ARG A 455 16.25 -0.58 -2.24
N PHE A 456 16.80 -0.82 -3.42
CA PHE A 456 17.36 0.22 -4.29
C PHE A 456 16.26 0.87 -5.14
N GLY A 457 16.22 2.20 -5.18
CA GLY A 457 15.21 3.00 -5.89
C GLY A 457 14.58 4.03 -4.95
N GLY A 458 13.52 4.71 -5.40
CA GLY A 458 12.71 5.56 -4.51
C GLY A 458 13.43 6.80 -4.00
N ILE A 459 14.27 7.46 -4.81
CA ILE A 459 15.24 8.46 -4.32
C ILE A 459 14.55 9.79 -4.03
N SER A 460 14.69 10.31 -2.82
CA SER A 460 14.10 11.61 -2.46
C SER A 460 15.15 12.68 -2.09
N GLY A 461 16.32 12.29 -1.57
CA GLY A 461 17.37 13.24 -1.20
C GLY A 461 18.77 12.72 -1.46
N LEU A 462 19.72 13.63 -1.72
CA LEU A 462 21.11 13.32 -2.06
C LEU A 462 22.08 14.29 -1.40
N ARG A 463 23.11 13.79 -0.71
CA ARG A 463 24.24 14.59 -0.24
C ARG A 463 25.55 13.90 -0.55
N LEU A 464 26.57 14.70 -0.87
CA LEU A 464 27.91 14.21 -1.18
C LEU A 464 28.85 14.44 0.01
N SER A 465 29.85 13.58 0.07
CA SER A 465 31.05 13.78 0.90
C SER A 465 31.83 15.03 0.45
N ALA A 466 32.63 15.59 1.35
CA ALA A 466 33.40 16.81 1.10
C ALA A 466 34.37 16.69 -0.11
N ASN A 467 34.83 15.48 -0.43
CA ASN A 467 35.68 15.23 -1.61
C ASN A 467 34.88 14.90 -2.89
N GLY A 468 33.55 14.79 -2.81
CA GLY A 468 32.67 14.47 -3.94
C GLY A 468 32.77 13.03 -4.47
N GLU A 469 33.47 12.14 -3.75
CA GLU A 469 33.67 10.75 -4.18
C GLU A 469 32.60 9.80 -3.64
N GLU A 470 32.01 10.09 -2.49
CA GLU A 470 30.94 9.30 -1.90
C GLU A 470 29.62 10.06 -1.91
N ALA A 471 28.58 9.38 -2.40
CA ALA A 471 27.20 9.82 -2.41
C ALA A 471 26.40 9.07 -1.34
N LEU A 472 25.59 9.83 -0.60
CA LEU A 472 24.60 9.32 0.33
C LEU A 472 23.24 9.84 -0.09
N ALA A 473 22.34 8.92 -0.43
CA ALA A 473 20.96 9.20 -0.74
C ALA A 473 20.02 8.60 0.30
N VAL A 474 18.82 9.17 0.40
CA VAL A 474 17.70 8.63 1.16
C VAL A 474 16.60 8.20 0.21
N SER A 475 15.92 7.11 0.56
CA SER A 475 14.74 6.62 -0.16
C SER A 475 13.44 6.83 0.61
N ASP A 476 12.37 7.13 -0.13
CA ASP A 476 10.96 7.16 0.29
C ASP A 476 10.50 5.86 1.01
N ARG A 477 11.21 4.74 0.83
CA ARG A 477 10.98 3.47 1.54
C ARG A 477 11.79 3.32 2.82
N GLY A 478 12.40 4.39 3.31
CA GLY A 478 13.12 4.42 4.57
C GLY A 478 14.47 3.71 4.51
N ASN A 479 15.26 3.92 3.45
CA ASN A 479 16.61 3.35 3.34
C ASN A 479 17.66 4.43 3.09
N TRP A 480 18.85 4.21 3.66
CA TRP A 480 20.10 4.85 3.27
C TRP A 480 20.72 4.12 2.08
N LEU A 481 21.13 4.88 1.06
CA LEU A 481 21.88 4.36 -0.08
C LEU A 481 23.22 5.07 -0.14
N ARG A 482 24.31 4.33 0.07
CA ARG A 482 25.67 4.85 -0.03
C ARG A 482 26.38 4.22 -1.21
N PHE A 483 27.02 5.03 -2.06
CA PHE A 483 27.80 4.53 -3.19
C PHE A 483 28.91 5.49 -3.55
N ARG A 484 29.96 4.98 -4.19
CA ARG A 484 31.12 5.75 -4.61
C ARG A 484 30.99 6.17 -6.07
N LEU A 485 31.18 7.45 -6.34
CA LEU A 485 31.26 8.02 -7.67
C LEU A 485 32.66 7.85 -8.27
N ARG A 486 32.72 7.63 -9.58
CA ARG A 486 33.96 7.50 -10.35
C ARG A 486 33.98 8.62 -11.39
N HIS A 487 34.99 9.46 -11.29
CA HIS A 487 35.28 10.50 -12.26
C HIS A 487 36.55 10.14 -13.04
N ASP A 488 36.65 10.60 -14.29
CA ASP A 488 37.89 10.53 -15.06
C ASP A 488 38.84 11.69 -14.74
N ALA A 489 39.98 11.75 -15.43
CA ALA A 489 40.98 12.80 -15.21
C ALA A 489 40.49 14.21 -15.59
N ALA A 490 39.46 14.31 -16.43
CA ALA A 490 38.81 15.58 -16.78
C ALA A 490 37.69 15.94 -15.79
N GLY A 491 37.46 15.12 -14.77
CA GLY A 491 36.39 15.29 -13.80
C GLY A 491 35.01 14.95 -14.36
N THR A 492 34.91 14.23 -15.47
CA THR A 492 33.63 13.75 -16.01
C THR A 492 33.14 12.53 -15.23
N LEU A 493 31.85 12.48 -14.91
CA LEU A 493 31.23 11.36 -14.20
C LEU A 493 31.11 10.14 -15.14
N VAL A 494 31.89 9.09 -14.85
CA VAL A 494 32.02 7.91 -15.73
C VAL A 494 31.50 6.60 -15.11
N GLY A 495 31.26 6.56 -13.80
CA GLY A 495 30.69 5.38 -13.16
C GLY A 495 30.34 5.58 -11.69
N ALA A 496 29.74 4.54 -11.10
CA ALA A 496 29.56 4.42 -9.66
C ALA A 496 29.70 2.97 -9.22
N ASP A 497 30.22 2.74 -8.02
CA ASP A 497 30.45 1.41 -7.47
C ASP A 497 30.25 1.37 -5.94
N ARG A 498 30.49 0.21 -5.33
CA ARG A 498 30.42 0.00 -3.87
C ARG A 498 29.09 0.44 -3.25
N LEU A 499 27.97 0.10 -3.89
CA LEU A 499 26.65 0.31 -3.33
C LEU A 499 26.52 -0.46 -2.01
N ALA A 500 26.10 0.25 -0.98
CA ALA A 500 25.70 -0.31 0.30
C ALA A 500 24.37 0.29 0.72
N ILE A 501 23.47 -0.54 1.25
CA ILE A 501 22.12 -0.15 1.66
C ILE A 501 21.91 -0.51 3.12
N ALA A 502 21.34 0.40 3.89
CA ALA A 502 20.92 0.21 5.28
C ALA A 502 19.51 0.78 5.50
N PRO A 503 18.68 0.20 6.39
CA PRO A 503 17.41 0.81 6.74
C PRO A 503 17.62 2.09 7.59
N LEU A 504 16.72 3.07 7.44
CA LEU A 504 16.49 4.09 8.46
C LEU A 504 15.86 3.43 9.69
N LEU A 505 16.33 3.80 10.88
CA LEU A 505 15.89 3.20 12.14
C LEU A 505 15.01 4.15 12.97
N ASP A 506 14.09 3.61 13.76
CA ASP A 506 13.40 4.33 14.83
C ASP A 506 14.28 4.49 16.08
N GLY A 507 13.81 5.23 17.07
CA GLY A 507 14.49 5.43 18.35
C GLY A 507 14.78 4.15 19.14
N ALA A 508 14.14 3.02 18.79
CA ALA A 508 14.34 1.71 19.38
C ALA A 508 15.30 0.82 18.54
N GLY A 509 15.89 1.35 17.47
CA GLY A 509 16.81 0.62 16.59
C GLY A 509 16.12 -0.31 15.60
N ARG A 510 14.82 -0.16 15.35
CA ARG A 510 14.05 -0.98 14.39
C ARG A 510 13.91 -0.23 13.06
N PRO A 511 13.92 -0.92 11.91
CA PRO A 511 13.66 -0.30 10.63
C PRO A 511 12.33 0.47 10.59
N LEU A 512 12.34 1.69 10.03
CA LEU A 512 11.12 2.44 9.73
C LEU A 512 10.31 1.71 8.66
N LEU A 513 8.98 1.73 8.79
CA LEU A 513 8.07 1.01 7.90
C LEU A 513 6.83 1.86 7.58
N GLU A 514 6.24 1.63 6.41
CA GLU A 514 5.01 2.31 5.97
C GLU A 514 5.12 3.84 6.08
N GLU A 515 4.14 4.49 6.72
CA GLU A 515 4.02 5.95 6.80
C GLU A 515 5.14 6.62 7.62
N GLU A 516 5.95 5.84 8.33
CA GLU A 516 7.10 6.36 9.08
C GLU A 516 8.35 6.46 8.22
N ALA A 517 8.42 5.67 7.15
CA ALA A 517 9.59 5.50 6.31
C ALA A 517 9.69 6.53 5.17
N ASP A 518 8.60 7.25 4.92
CA ASP A 518 8.37 8.20 3.82
C ASP A 518 9.29 9.42 3.95
N ALA A 519 10.56 9.25 3.60
CA ALA A 519 11.58 10.28 3.70
C ALA A 519 11.64 11.08 2.40
N GLU A 520 11.44 12.39 2.48
CA GLU A 520 11.39 13.28 1.32
C GLU A 520 12.62 14.16 1.18
N GLY A 521 13.28 14.50 2.28
CA GLY A 521 14.42 15.42 2.27
C GLY A 521 15.60 14.90 3.07
N LEU A 522 16.81 15.22 2.63
CA LEU A 522 18.06 14.87 3.31
C LEU A 522 18.99 16.08 3.33
N GLU A 523 19.43 16.53 4.50
CA GLU A 523 20.43 17.59 4.62
C GLU A 523 21.57 17.16 5.56
N ARG A 524 22.80 17.58 5.25
CA ARG A 524 23.96 17.43 6.13
C ARG A 524 24.21 18.75 6.85
N LEU A 525 24.08 18.74 8.17
CA LEU A 525 24.41 19.90 9.00
C LEU A 525 25.93 20.14 9.05
N PRO A 526 26.39 21.37 9.36
CA PRO A 526 27.81 21.68 9.48
C PRO A 526 28.58 20.80 10.49
N GLY A 527 27.89 20.29 11.52
CA GLY A 527 28.46 19.34 12.50
C GLY A 527 28.62 17.90 11.99
N GLY A 528 28.15 17.60 10.78
CA GLY A 528 28.24 16.28 10.15
C GLY A 528 26.95 15.46 10.23
N ASP A 529 26.11 15.71 11.24
CA ASP A 529 24.82 15.05 11.42
C ASP A 529 23.90 15.23 10.21
N LEU A 530 23.01 14.26 10.02
CA LEU A 530 22.06 14.20 8.92
C LEU A 530 20.66 14.51 9.40
N LEU A 531 20.02 15.48 8.79
CA LEU A 531 18.62 15.78 8.99
C LEU A 531 17.80 15.13 7.89
N VAL A 532 16.78 14.35 8.26
CA VAL A 532 15.86 13.72 7.33
C VAL A 532 14.45 14.27 7.56
N ALA A 533 13.81 14.76 6.50
CA ALA A 533 12.42 15.17 6.51
C ALA A 533 11.52 14.01 6.11
N PHE A 534 10.39 13.83 6.80
CA PHE A 534 9.43 12.77 6.50
C PHE A 534 8.06 13.32 6.13
N GLU A 535 7.44 12.76 5.08
CA GLU A 535 6.04 12.94 4.71
C GLU A 535 5.12 12.03 5.57
N ARG A 536 3.82 12.34 5.59
CA ARG A 536 2.71 11.67 6.31
C ARG A 536 2.79 11.84 7.82
N GLN A 537 3.97 11.66 8.39
CA GLN A 537 4.35 12.01 9.74
C GLN A 537 5.34 13.17 9.73
N HIS A 538 4.85 14.36 9.40
CA HIS A 538 5.63 15.59 9.27
C HIS A 538 6.55 15.85 10.49
N ARG A 539 7.82 15.46 10.33
CA ARG A 539 8.87 15.59 11.34
C ARG A 539 10.22 15.72 10.66
N LEU A 540 11.15 16.34 11.37
CA LEU A 540 12.57 16.26 11.04
C LEU A 540 13.24 15.32 12.04
N SER A 541 13.99 14.34 11.57
CA SER A 541 14.77 13.45 12.45
C SER A 541 16.26 13.68 12.21
N LEU A 542 16.99 13.92 13.30
CA LEU A 542 18.43 14.09 13.29
C LEU A 542 19.10 12.74 13.52
N TYR A 543 19.88 12.29 12.56
CA TYR A 543 20.67 11.07 12.60
C TYR A 543 22.16 11.42 12.69
N PRO A 544 22.94 10.68 13.49
CA PRO A 544 24.39 10.76 13.36
C PRO A 544 24.80 10.25 11.96
N PRO A 545 25.99 10.65 11.44
CA PRO A 545 26.51 10.11 10.20
C PRO A 545 26.48 8.57 10.25
N PRO A 546 25.82 7.89 9.32
CA PRO A 546 25.65 6.45 9.37
C PRO A 546 27.01 5.81 9.11
N GLY A 547 27.64 5.34 10.17
CA GLY A 547 28.92 4.62 10.15
C GLY A 547 28.77 3.21 9.59
N ALA A 548 29.34 2.21 10.27
CA ALA A 548 29.24 0.81 9.85
C ALA A 548 27.91 0.12 10.21
N GLY A 549 26.99 0.73 10.96
CA GLY A 549 25.65 0.13 11.00
C GLY A 549 24.51 0.66 11.86
N GLU A 550 24.68 1.55 12.84
CA GLU A 550 23.54 1.89 13.72
C GLU A 550 23.42 3.41 13.88
N ALA A 551 22.74 4.07 12.92
CA ALA A 551 22.30 5.45 13.10
C ALA A 551 20.83 5.43 13.55
N VAL A 552 20.64 5.42 14.86
CA VAL A 552 19.35 5.70 15.51
C VAL A 552 19.19 7.22 15.59
N PRO A 553 17.99 7.78 15.38
CA PRO A 553 17.79 9.22 15.46
C PRO A 553 18.06 9.70 16.88
N VAL A 554 18.95 10.67 17.03
CA VAL A 554 19.32 11.26 18.33
C VAL A 554 18.32 12.33 18.77
N ARG A 555 17.56 12.90 17.83
CA ARG A 555 16.52 13.91 18.11
C ARG A 555 15.45 13.88 17.04
N GLN A 556 14.19 13.99 17.44
CA GLN A 556 13.07 14.28 16.53
C GLN A 556 12.54 15.67 16.82
N ILE A 557 12.31 16.45 15.77
CA ILE A 557 11.84 17.83 15.82
C ILE A 557 10.47 17.87 15.18
N ALA A 558 9.46 18.21 15.99
CA ALA A 558 8.08 18.37 15.52
C ALA A 558 7.91 19.75 14.88
N LEU A 559 7.39 19.77 13.64
CA LEU A 559 7.10 21.00 12.92
C LEU A 559 5.66 21.49 13.20
N LEU A 560 5.36 21.76 14.46
CA LEU A 560 3.99 22.02 14.95
C LEU A 560 3.31 23.21 14.27
N SER A 561 4.06 24.25 13.87
CA SER A 561 3.57 25.42 13.14
C SER A 561 3.25 25.11 11.67
N LEU A 562 4.06 24.27 11.01
CA LEU A 562 3.82 23.80 9.63
C LEU A 562 2.66 22.80 9.54
N THR A 563 2.54 21.88 10.50
CA THR A 563 1.49 20.83 10.48
C THR A 563 0.05 21.34 10.54
N ARG A 564 -0.19 22.59 10.97
CA ARG A 564 -1.53 23.22 10.89
C ARG A 564 -1.84 23.79 9.51
N ALA A 565 -0.82 24.12 8.72
CA ALA A 565 -0.95 24.73 7.40
C ALA A 565 -0.88 23.68 6.27
N LEU A 566 -0.35 22.49 6.55
CA LEU A 566 -0.16 21.40 5.59
C LEU A 566 -1.27 20.35 5.72
N GLY A 567 -1.80 19.87 4.59
CA GLY A 567 -2.73 18.73 4.54
C GLY A 567 -1.97 17.39 4.64
N ASN A 568 -2.70 16.27 4.80
CA ASN A 568 -2.11 14.94 4.98
C ASN A 568 -1.21 14.42 3.83
N ASN A 569 -1.25 15.06 2.65
CA ASN A 569 -0.49 14.71 1.44
C ASN A 569 0.32 15.92 0.95
N SER A 570 0.88 16.70 1.87
CA SER A 570 1.76 17.83 1.52
C SER A 570 2.85 17.92 2.59
N GLY A 571 3.95 17.19 2.35
CA GLY A 571 5.13 17.18 3.20
C GLY A 571 6.04 18.40 3.04
N VAL A 572 7.05 18.49 3.92
CA VAL A 572 8.26 19.27 3.64
C VAL A 572 9.05 18.44 2.65
N GLU A 573 9.11 18.90 1.41
CA GLU A 573 9.80 18.20 0.33
C GLU A 573 11.29 18.47 0.39
N ALA A 574 11.67 19.75 0.46
CA ALA A 574 13.06 20.17 0.43
C ALA A 574 13.49 20.80 1.76
N ILE A 575 14.70 20.47 2.19
CA ILE A 575 15.37 21.09 3.34
C ILE A 575 16.79 21.51 2.95
N ALA A 576 17.19 22.71 3.36
CA ALA A 576 18.57 23.17 3.20
C ALA A 576 19.10 23.90 4.44
N ALA A 577 20.31 23.56 4.87
CA ALA A 577 20.95 24.17 6.03
C ALA A 577 21.65 25.48 5.62
N LEU A 578 21.16 26.61 6.12
CA LEU A 578 21.76 27.93 5.84
C LEU A 578 23.00 28.17 6.71
N ASP A 579 22.97 27.67 7.94
CA ASP A 579 24.10 27.60 8.87
C ASP A 579 23.87 26.50 9.93
N ALA A 580 24.65 26.51 11.01
CA ALA A 580 24.57 25.48 12.07
C ALA A 580 23.25 25.49 12.86
N GLY A 581 22.51 26.60 12.87
CA GLY A 581 21.28 26.77 13.64
C GLY A 581 20.04 27.10 12.80
N ARG A 582 20.20 27.44 11.52
CA ARG A 582 19.10 27.86 10.65
C ARG A 582 18.98 26.99 9.41
N LEU A 583 17.75 26.62 9.09
CA LEU A 583 17.41 25.87 7.89
C LEU A 583 16.22 26.49 7.17
N ILE A 584 16.14 26.26 5.87
CA ILE A 584 14.95 26.50 5.07
C ILE A 584 14.24 25.16 4.82
N ALA A 585 12.94 25.14 5.01
CA ALA A 585 12.06 24.01 4.71
C ALA A 585 10.99 24.44 3.71
N ILE A 586 10.82 23.66 2.64
CA ILE A 586 9.97 24.01 1.51
C ILE A 586 8.96 22.87 1.27
N PRO A 587 7.66 23.10 1.48
CA PRO A 587 6.63 22.13 1.12
C PRO A 587 6.42 22.01 -0.39
N GLU A 588 6.05 20.81 -0.88
CA GLU A 588 5.92 20.50 -2.32
C GLU A 588 4.90 21.43 -3.03
N THR A 589 3.71 21.57 -2.46
CA THR A 589 2.54 22.16 -3.15
C THR A 589 2.04 23.47 -2.55
N LEU A 590 2.64 23.94 -1.46
CA LEU A 590 2.15 25.13 -0.77
C LEU A 590 2.60 26.40 -1.49
N VAL A 591 1.64 27.14 -2.04
CA VAL A 591 1.86 28.43 -2.70
C VAL A 591 1.15 29.58 -1.97
N ASP A 592 1.68 30.79 -2.10
CA ASP A 592 1.02 32.01 -1.60
C ASP A 592 -0.04 32.53 -2.57
N ALA A 593 -0.72 33.63 -2.20
CA ALA A 593 -1.79 34.22 -3.01
C ALA A 593 -1.33 34.72 -4.40
N GLN A 594 -0.03 34.90 -4.58
CA GLN A 594 0.61 35.31 -5.84
C GLN A 594 1.14 34.11 -6.64
N GLY A 595 0.94 32.88 -6.15
CA GLY A 595 1.42 31.66 -6.78
C GLY A 595 2.91 31.37 -6.57
N ARG A 596 3.57 32.06 -5.62
CA ARG A 596 4.97 31.80 -5.24
C ARG A 596 5.04 30.62 -4.27
N HIS A 597 6.14 29.86 -4.29
CA HIS A 597 6.32 28.78 -3.31
C HIS A 597 6.39 29.37 -1.90
N THR A 598 5.66 28.79 -0.95
CA THR A 598 5.82 29.11 0.46
C THR A 598 6.99 28.31 1.02
N ALA A 599 7.88 28.96 1.76
CA ALA A 599 8.94 28.28 2.51
C ALA A 599 9.01 28.80 3.94
N TYR A 600 9.71 28.08 4.80
CA TYR A 600 9.83 28.36 6.21
C TYR A 600 11.29 28.40 6.63
N LEU A 601 11.71 29.51 7.22
CA LEU A 601 12.98 29.61 7.92
C LEU A 601 12.78 29.06 9.33
N ILE A 602 13.51 28.02 9.66
CA ILE A 602 13.39 27.29 10.92
C ILE A 602 14.67 27.49 11.72
N GLU A 603 14.52 27.91 12.97
CA GLU A 603 15.61 27.94 13.94
C GLU A 603 15.62 26.63 14.71
N LEU A 604 16.72 25.88 14.61
CA LEU A 604 16.92 24.66 15.37
C LEU A 604 17.08 25.02 16.84
N ALA A 605 16.05 24.73 17.63
CA ALA A 605 16.05 24.98 19.06
C ALA A 605 17.23 24.28 19.77
N GLY A 606 17.66 24.86 20.90
CA GLY A 606 18.77 24.39 21.72
C GLY A 606 18.60 22.95 22.22
N ALA A 607 19.68 22.36 22.74
CA ALA A 607 19.65 21.00 23.25
C ALA A 607 18.61 20.84 24.38
N GLY A 608 17.48 20.17 24.08
CA GLY A 608 16.38 19.91 25.02
C GLY A 608 14.98 20.25 24.50
N GLU A 609 14.87 21.08 23.46
CA GLU A 609 13.57 21.45 22.86
C GLU A 609 13.23 20.53 21.67
N THR A 610 11.95 20.11 21.59
CA THR A 610 11.43 19.18 20.57
C THR A 610 10.59 19.88 19.50
N SER A 611 10.41 21.20 19.58
CA SER A 611 9.71 22.03 18.61
C SER A 611 10.62 23.14 18.11
N ALA A 612 10.48 23.51 16.84
CA ALA A 612 11.23 24.61 16.24
C ALA A 612 10.30 25.77 15.83
N ASP A 613 10.76 26.99 16.03
CA ASP A 613 10.08 28.19 15.55
C ASP A 613 10.32 28.36 14.05
N ALA A 614 9.24 28.69 13.33
CA ALA A 614 9.25 28.78 11.88
C ALA A 614 8.70 30.13 11.41
N ARG A 615 9.50 30.86 10.64
CA ARG A 615 9.10 32.11 9.98
C ARG A 615 8.80 31.85 8.50
N LYS A 616 7.60 32.22 8.06
CA LYS A 616 7.17 32.09 6.67
C LYS A 616 7.91 33.10 5.75
N ILE A 617 8.32 32.63 4.58
CA ILE A 617 8.86 33.41 3.46
C ILE A 617 8.23 32.93 2.14
N SER A 618 8.38 33.71 1.07
CA SER A 618 7.93 33.35 -0.29
C SER A 618 9.11 33.25 -1.25
N LEU A 619 9.13 32.22 -2.10
CA LEU A 619 10.15 32.01 -3.14
C LEU A 619 9.50 32.15 -4.52
N ASP A 620 10.08 32.97 -5.39
CA ASP A 620 9.56 33.17 -6.76
C ASP A 620 9.48 31.84 -7.53
N ALA A 621 8.28 31.50 -8.00
CA ALA A 621 7.96 30.23 -8.65
C ALA A 621 7.68 30.41 -10.16
N ALA A 622 7.94 29.37 -10.96
CA ALA A 622 7.35 29.28 -12.29
C ALA A 622 6.03 28.51 -12.25
N ALA A 623 5.09 28.96 -13.08
CA ALA A 623 3.78 28.31 -13.18
C ALA A 623 3.90 26.80 -13.47
N GLY A 624 3.23 25.99 -12.66
CA GLY A 624 3.10 24.55 -12.86
C GLY A 624 4.33 23.72 -12.50
N HIS A 625 5.35 24.30 -11.85
CA HIS A 625 6.46 23.56 -11.27
C HIS A 625 6.28 23.42 -9.76
N VAL A 626 6.80 22.33 -9.20
CA VAL A 626 6.89 22.07 -7.75
C VAL A 626 8.36 21.85 -7.39
N VAL A 627 8.74 22.23 -6.17
CA VAL A 627 10.09 21.97 -5.65
C VAL A 627 10.18 20.49 -5.28
N SER A 628 11.29 19.83 -5.63
CA SER A 628 11.58 18.44 -5.24
C SER A 628 12.74 18.32 -4.25
N ASP A 629 13.81 19.11 -4.38
CA ASP A 629 14.88 19.16 -3.37
C ASP A 629 15.60 20.52 -3.43
N ALA A 630 16.38 20.82 -2.39
CA ALA A 630 17.12 22.05 -2.26
C ALA A 630 18.49 21.80 -1.62
N THR A 631 19.46 22.66 -1.93
CA THR A 631 20.77 22.64 -1.26
C THR A 631 21.31 24.06 -1.08
N ALA A 632 21.87 24.34 0.08
CA ALA A 632 22.42 25.65 0.40
C ALA A 632 23.80 25.83 -0.26
N LEU A 633 24.12 27.07 -0.60
CA LEU A 633 25.37 27.45 -1.23
C LEU A 633 26.24 28.34 -0.30
N PRO A 634 27.57 28.36 -0.49
CA PRO A 634 28.47 29.13 0.37
C PRO A 634 28.24 30.65 0.40
N ASP A 635 27.57 31.21 -0.62
CA ASP A 635 27.22 32.63 -0.67
C ASP A 635 25.91 32.97 0.05
N GLY A 636 25.29 32.00 0.74
CA GLY A 636 24.00 32.15 1.42
C GLY A 636 22.79 32.04 0.49
N SER A 637 22.99 31.75 -0.80
CA SER A 637 21.90 31.40 -1.72
C SER A 637 21.51 29.93 -1.60
N VAL A 638 20.37 29.55 -2.16
CA VAL A 638 19.90 28.15 -2.20
C VAL A 638 19.66 27.75 -3.64
N LEU A 639 20.11 26.55 -4.03
CA LEU A 639 19.68 25.90 -5.26
C LEU A 639 18.43 25.10 -5.01
N LEU A 640 17.43 25.27 -5.87
CA LEU A 640 16.21 24.48 -5.93
C LEU A 640 16.26 23.62 -7.18
N LEU A 641 15.87 22.36 -7.01
CA LEU A 641 15.43 21.51 -8.10
C LEU A 641 13.91 21.58 -8.14
N GLU A 642 13.37 21.93 -9.31
CA GLU A 642 11.93 21.94 -9.51
C GLU A 642 11.55 21.03 -10.66
N ARG A 643 10.41 20.33 -10.50
CA ARG A 643 9.88 19.39 -11.47
C ARG A 643 8.47 19.75 -11.91
N ARG A 644 8.10 19.29 -13.10
CA ARG A 644 6.72 19.34 -13.61
C ARG A 644 6.32 18.01 -14.21
N THR A 645 5.16 17.51 -13.80
CA THR A 645 4.55 16.29 -14.33
C THR A 645 3.42 16.67 -15.30
N ALA A 646 3.48 16.17 -16.54
CA ALA A 646 2.45 16.44 -17.54
C ALA A 646 2.17 15.17 -18.35
N ALA A 647 0.91 14.71 -18.32
CA ALA A 647 0.48 13.45 -18.92
C ALA A 647 0.80 13.31 -20.43
N VAL A 648 0.97 14.43 -21.14
CA VAL A 648 1.23 14.48 -22.58
C VAL A 648 2.65 14.95 -22.92
N ALA A 649 3.27 15.79 -22.08
CA ALA A 649 4.55 16.44 -22.38
C ALA A 649 5.78 15.72 -21.80
N GLY A 650 5.59 14.68 -20.98
CA GLY A 650 6.69 13.98 -20.31
C GLY A 650 7.25 14.75 -19.09
N PRO A 651 8.27 14.20 -18.42
CA PRO A 651 8.92 14.86 -17.28
C PRO A 651 9.68 16.10 -17.75
N ALA A 652 9.66 17.14 -16.91
CA ALA A 652 10.48 18.34 -17.05
C ALA A 652 11.08 18.72 -15.71
N ALA A 653 12.30 19.26 -15.75
CA ALA A 653 13.03 19.67 -14.56
C ALA A 653 13.76 20.99 -14.81
N ARG A 654 13.94 21.80 -13.77
CA ARG A 654 14.74 23.02 -13.83
C ARG A 654 15.57 23.19 -12.57
N ILE A 655 16.76 23.77 -12.73
CA ILE A 655 17.65 24.12 -11.63
C ILE A 655 17.61 25.63 -11.48
N VAL A 656 17.27 26.08 -10.28
CA VAL A 656 16.99 27.48 -9.98
C VAL A 656 17.82 27.92 -8.78
N ARG A 657 18.42 29.09 -8.84
CA ARG A 657 19.09 29.71 -7.70
C ARG A 657 18.19 30.77 -7.08
N VAL A 658 17.92 30.66 -5.79
CA VAL A 658 17.11 31.63 -5.04
C VAL A 658 17.97 32.41 -4.04
N ARG A 659 17.69 33.70 -3.91
CA ARG A 659 18.37 34.62 -2.97
C ARG A 659 17.38 35.57 -2.32
N PRO A 660 17.63 36.01 -1.06
CA PRO A 660 16.82 37.07 -0.45
C PRO A 660 16.76 38.31 -1.34
N SER A 661 15.56 38.86 -1.54
CA SER A 661 15.39 40.11 -2.27
C SER A 661 16.00 41.27 -1.49
N SER A 662 16.66 42.20 -2.19
CA SER A 662 17.18 43.43 -1.60
C SER A 662 16.07 44.40 -1.18
N SER A 663 14.86 44.28 -1.74
CA SER A 663 13.73 45.16 -1.45
C SER A 663 12.82 44.63 -0.33
N ASP A 664 12.68 43.32 -0.21
CA ASP A 664 11.86 42.66 0.82
C ASP A 664 12.48 41.31 1.22
N PRO A 665 13.15 41.23 2.38
CA PRO A 665 13.77 39.99 2.84
C PRO A 665 12.80 38.81 3.08
N SER A 666 11.49 39.05 3.11
CA SER A 666 10.47 37.99 3.18
C SER A 666 10.21 37.31 1.83
N VAL A 667 10.76 37.86 0.75
CA VAL A 667 10.65 37.34 -0.61
C VAL A 667 12.04 37.01 -1.13
N TRP A 668 12.19 35.81 -1.68
CA TRP A 668 13.43 35.37 -2.31
C TRP A 668 13.23 35.27 -3.82
N THR A 669 14.09 35.97 -4.55
CA THR A 669 14.04 36.06 -6.02
C THR A 669 14.74 34.86 -6.65
N SER A 670 14.17 34.33 -7.73
CA SER A 670 14.69 33.17 -8.44
C SER A 670 15.41 33.51 -9.74
N GLN A 671 16.48 32.77 -10.03
CA GLN A 671 17.26 32.83 -11.28
C GLN A 671 17.34 31.41 -11.87
N SER A 672 16.74 31.19 -13.04
CA SER A 672 16.83 29.92 -13.76
C SER A 672 18.26 29.71 -14.28
N LEU A 673 18.88 28.59 -13.92
CA LEU A 673 20.22 28.21 -14.37
C LEU A 673 20.17 27.25 -15.55
N ALA A 674 19.25 26.28 -15.53
CA ALA A 674 19.05 25.33 -16.62
C ALA A 674 17.62 24.76 -16.59
N GLU A 675 17.12 24.41 -17.76
CA GLU A 675 15.83 23.75 -17.95
C GLU A 675 15.99 22.52 -18.84
N PHE A 676 15.27 21.45 -18.50
CA PHE A 676 15.31 20.16 -19.14
C PHE A 676 13.88 19.69 -19.44
N GLY A 677 13.67 19.08 -20.60
CA GLY A 677 12.36 18.57 -21.01
C GLY A 677 12.48 17.35 -21.91
N ALA A 678 11.47 17.15 -22.78
CA ALA A 678 11.29 15.93 -23.56
C ALA A 678 12.45 15.52 -24.49
N THR A 679 13.40 16.42 -24.77
CA THR A 679 14.58 16.12 -25.61
C THR A 679 15.78 15.65 -24.80
N GLN A 680 15.79 15.90 -23.49
CA GLN A 680 16.85 15.46 -22.59
C GLN A 680 16.49 14.10 -21.97
N ALA A 681 17.50 13.28 -21.74
CA ALA A 681 17.41 11.99 -21.07
C ALA A 681 17.25 12.20 -19.55
N ILE A 682 16.14 12.82 -19.17
CA ILE A 682 15.71 13.00 -17.78
C ILE A 682 14.60 12.02 -17.42
N ASP A 683 14.29 11.95 -16.13
CA ASP A 683 13.15 11.25 -15.54
C ASP A 683 12.57 12.16 -14.45
N TYR A 684 11.81 11.64 -13.48
CA TYR A 684 11.35 12.41 -12.32
C TYR A 684 12.52 12.78 -11.41
N MET A 685 13.10 13.96 -11.64
CA MET A 685 14.26 14.46 -10.90
C MET A 685 13.83 14.90 -9.50
N GLU A 686 14.31 14.19 -8.48
CA GLU A 686 13.88 14.42 -7.09
C GLU A 686 14.98 15.05 -6.24
N ALA A 687 16.24 14.62 -6.36
CA ALA A 687 17.29 15.06 -5.45
C ALA A 687 18.35 15.97 -6.10
N ILE A 688 18.88 16.93 -5.34
CA ILE A 688 19.97 17.83 -5.77
C ILE A 688 21.08 17.93 -4.72
N ALA A 689 22.33 17.93 -5.18
CA ALA A 689 23.50 18.22 -4.36
C ALA A 689 24.41 19.21 -5.08
N ALA A 690 25.09 20.06 -4.33
CA ALA A 690 26.07 20.98 -4.88
C ALA A 690 27.32 21.06 -4.01
N ARG A 691 28.45 21.36 -4.65
CA ARG A 691 29.74 21.56 -3.99
C ARG A 691 30.53 22.60 -4.75
N GLN A 692 31.14 23.53 -4.03
CA GLN A 692 32.11 24.45 -4.61
C GLN A 692 33.44 23.73 -4.87
N ASP A 693 33.96 23.87 -6.09
CA ASP A 693 35.21 23.28 -6.57
C ASP A 693 36.08 24.39 -7.15
N GLY A 694 36.87 25.04 -6.30
CA GLY A 694 37.62 26.24 -6.65
C GLY A 694 36.68 27.40 -7.05
N PRO A 695 36.84 27.99 -8.25
CA PRO A 695 35.97 29.06 -8.75
C PRO A 695 34.62 28.54 -9.25
N ASP A 696 34.47 27.22 -9.43
CA ASP A 696 33.29 26.64 -10.06
C ASP A 696 32.36 26.01 -9.02
N LEU A 697 31.09 25.85 -9.39
CA LEU A 697 30.12 25.09 -8.60
C LEU A 697 29.73 23.82 -9.36
N ARG A 698 30.03 22.67 -8.77
CA ARG A 698 29.60 21.37 -9.29
C ARG A 698 28.24 21.00 -8.70
N ILE A 699 27.34 20.56 -9.56
CA ILE A 699 25.95 20.25 -9.22
C ILE A 699 25.64 18.83 -9.69
N TRP A 700 24.93 18.07 -8.86
CA TRP A 700 24.40 16.75 -9.19
C TRP A 700 22.90 16.74 -8.97
N ILE A 701 22.17 16.12 -9.89
CA ILE A 701 20.75 15.84 -9.73
C ILE A 701 20.49 14.35 -9.93
N MET A 702 19.53 13.80 -9.19
CA MET A 702 19.21 12.38 -9.22
C MET A 702 17.71 12.17 -9.37
N SER A 703 17.31 11.19 -10.18
CA SER A 703 15.90 10.87 -10.40
C SER A 703 15.41 9.71 -9.56
N ASP A 704 14.13 9.78 -9.25
CA ASP A 704 13.36 8.69 -8.67
C ASP A 704 12.80 7.76 -9.76
N ASP A 705 12.87 6.46 -9.48
CA ASP A 705 12.26 5.43 -10.30
C ASP A 705 10.87 5.01 -9.80
N ASN A 706 10.40 5.52 -8.66
CA ASN A 706 9.16 5.14 -7.97
C ASN A 706 8.99 3.60 -7.84
N PHE A 707 10.10 2.85 -7.89
CA PHE A 707 10.12 1.39 -8.08
C PHE A 707 9.24 0.88 -9.25
N ASN A 708 9.06 1.71 -10.27
CA ASN A 708 8.32 1.44 -11.48
C ASN A 708 9.29 0.98 -12.57
N PRO A 709 9.08 -0.19 -13.20
CA PRO A 709 9.98 -0.70 -14.23
C PRO A 709 10.10 0.18 -15.49
N LEU A 710 9.20 1.17 -15.67
CA LEU A 710 9.24 2.12 -16.79
C LEU A 710 10.10 3.37 -16.50
N GLN A 711 10.42 3.63 -15.23
CA GLN A 711 11.23 4.76 -14.81
C GLN A 711 12.66 4.32 -14.49
N ARG A 712 13.59 5.28 -14.38
CA ARG A 712 15.01 5.00 -14.19
C ARG A 712 15.59 5.86 -13.08
N THR A 713 16.48 5.26 -12.29
CA THR A 713 17.39 6.01 -11.41
C THR A 713 18.54 6.58 -12.23
N LEU A 714 18.52 7.88 -12.47
CA LEU A 714 19.55 8.62 -13.19
C LEU A 714 20.32 9.50 -12.21
N LEU A 715 21.62 9.68 -12.45
CA LEU A 715 22.46 10.65 -11.75
C LEU A 715 23.16 11.51 -12.80
N LEU A 716 22.91 12.81 -12.81
CA LEU A 716 23.46 13.75 -13.78
C LEU A 716 24.38 14.74 -13.06
N SER A 717 25.51 15.09 -13.68
CA SER A 717 26.49 16.04 -13.15
C SER A 717 26.66 17.24 -14.07
N PHE A 718 26.77 18.42 -13.46
CA PHE A 718 26.89 19.71 -14.13
C PHE A 718 27.93 20.58 -13.42
N VAL A 719 28.45 21.56 -14.16
CA VAL A 719 29.30 22.62 -13.62
C VAL A 719 28.69 23.97 -13.99
N LEU A 720 28.63 24.86 -13.02
CA LEU A 720 28.40 26.29 -13.21
C LEU A 720 29.77 26.99 -13.07
N PRO A 721 30.33 27.52 -14.17
CA PRO A 721 31.62 28.19 -14.12
C PRO A 721 31.53 29.54 -13.41
N ASP A 722 32.66 29.99 -12.86
CA ASP A 722 32.82 31.33 -12.26
C ASP A 722 31.75 31.64 -11.19
N PHE A 723 31.45 30.64 -10.36
CA PHE A 723 30.60 30.82 -9.20
C PHE A 723 31.28 31.77 -8.20
N ALA A 724 30.82 33.03 -8.17
CA ALA A 724 31.24 34.02 -7.19
C ALA A 724 30.91 33.53 -5.75
N GLY A 725 31.84 32.80 -5.14
CA GLY A 725 31.85 32.52 -3.70
C GLY A 725 32.27 33.76 -2.90
N PRO A 726 32.08 33.78 -1.58
CA PRO A 726 32.41 34.94 -0.76
C PRO A 726 33.89 35.32 -0.92
N SER A 727 34.13 36.59 -1.22
CA SER A 727 35.45 37.22 -1.14
C SER A 727 35.78 37.46 0.33
N ALA A 728 36.61 36.57 0.91
CA ALA A 728 37.21 36.69 2.25
C ALA A 728 36.24 36.73 3.45
N PRO A 729 36.68 36.36 4.68
CA PRO A 729 35.79 36.32 5.84
C PRO A 729 35.40 37.74 6.26
N VAL A 730 34.09 37.99 6.40
CA VAL A 730 33.56 39.15 7.12
C VAL A 730 34.10 39.06 8.56
N PRO A 731 34.79 40.09 9.09
CA PRO A 731 35.34 40.02 10.43
C PRO A 731 34.21 39.89 11.44
N ALA A 732 34.41 39.04 12.46
CA ALA A 732 33.48 38.89 13.57
C ALA A 732 33.17 40.26 14.18
N PRO A 733 31.90 40.53 14.56
CA PRO A 733 31.59 41.74 15.31
C PRO A 733 32.42 41.74 16.59
N ALA A 734 33.11 42.85 16.86
CA ALA A 734 33.90 43.03 18.06
C ALA A 734 32.99 42.86 19.30
N SER A 735 33.47 41.97 20.19
CA SER A 735 33.08 41.68 21.59
C SER A 735 31.88 42.43 22.18
#